data_AF-A0AAW2BSD0-F1
#
_entry.id   AF-A0AAW2BSD0-F1
#
_cell.length_a   1.000
_cell.length_b   1.000
_cell.length_c   1.000
_cell.angle_alpha   90.00
_cell.angle_beta   90.00
_cell.angle_gamma   90.00
#
_symmetry.space_group_name_H-M   'P 1'
#
loop_
_entity.id
_entity.type
_entity.pdbx_description
1 polymer ?
#
loop_
_entity_poly.entity_id
_entity_poly.type
_entity_poly.pdbx_seq_one_letter_code
_entity_poly.pdbx_strand_id
1 'polypeptide(L)'
;MGTMAMKIYNSYDIAVLFAIVVFGSFMANSAATGTMDMSTAILARVDQSGNGDFKKIQDAIDAVPSNNSELYFILVKPGTYREKLQVPADKPFITLSGTLASNTIITWGDTGEIIQSATLSVFASDFVARSLTIQNTFGTSGKAVALRVEGDRVAFYGCKILSYQDTLLDDAGRHYYSNCYIEGATDFICGNAASLFERCHLHSLSTVDGAITAQHRNSPSEDTGFTFLGCKITGVGTALLGRPWGPYSRVVFALTYMSSVVVPQGWDDWGDQSKQSTVYYGEYQCYGPGANRTKRVGWSKSLSNQEATPFLTKDMIGGQAESAVKKYQFDIHVRNVSRLCHAKPIVTVNGMFPGPTIYAREGDRVLVNVTNSAQYNMSIHWHGLKQYRNGWADGPAYITQCPIKTGNSYVYDFNVTAQRGTLWWHAHIFWLRATVYGAIVIMPKQGTPFPFPQPESEENILLGEWWNNDVEALVKQGNKLGLPPNMSDAHTINGKPGPLFPCSDKHTFAMEVEQGKTYLLRIINAALNDQLFFAIAGHNLTVVEVDAVYTKPFTTQAILIAPGQTTNVLVQASQVPSRYFMAARPFMDAPLSIDNKTAKAILQYKGIPTTVLPILPQLPAPNDTTFALSYNAKLRSLNSPQFPANVPTKVDRHLFYTIGLGINPCPTCLNGTQLTASLNNITFVMPQIGLLQAHYFNIKGVFRTDFPDHPPTPFNYTGAPLTANLGTKLGTRLSKVAFNSTVELVLQDTNLLSVESHPFHLHGYNFFVVGAGVGNFDPSKDPSKFNLVDPPERNTVGVPTGGWTAIRFRADNPGVWFMHCHLELHTSWGLKTAFVVENGKGPDQSVLPPPKDLPPC
;
A
#
# COMPACT_ATOMS: atom_id res chain seq x y z
N MET A 1 -2.33 -62.36 -17.67
CA MET A 1 -1.40 -63.42 -17.21
C MET A 1 0.02 -62.97 -17.54
N GLY A 2 1.01 -63.25 -16.69
CA GLY A 2 2.44 -62.88 -16.85
C GLY A 2 2.75 -61.41 -16.48
N THR A 3 3.19 -61.00 -15.27
CA THR A 3 4.30 -61.36 -14.36
C THR A 3 5.71 -60.90 -14.78
N MET A 4 6.21 -59.88 -14.06
CA MET A 4 7.58 -59.64 -13.54
C MET A 4 8.82 -59.93 -14.40
N ALA A 5 9.76 -58.98 -14.40
CA ALA A 5 11.12 -59.22 -13.89
C ALA A 5 11.82 -57.91 -13.46
N MET A 6 12.61 -58.00 -12.39
CA MET A 6 13.40 -56.92 -11.76
C MET A 6 14.89 -57.20 -11.97
N LYS A 7 15.75 -56.19 -12.02
CA LYS A 7 17.21 -56.36 -11.81
C LYS A 7 17.79 -55.24 -10.96
N ILE A 8 18.57 -55.64 -9.95
CA ILE A 8 19.30 -54.80 -8.99
C ILE A 8 20.79 -55.10 -9.17
N TYR A 9 21.65 -54.08 -9.11
CA TYR A 9 23.01 -54.14 -8.56
C TYR A 9 23.28 -52.76 -7.94
N ASN A 10 23.16 -52.58 -6.63
CA ASN A 10 24.10 -52.87 -5.53
C ASN A 10 25.23 -51.83 -5.36
N SER A 11 25.42 -51.41 -4.11
CA SER A 11 26.15 -50.23 -3.62
C SER A 11 27.53 -50.57 -3.03
N TYR A 12 28.37 -49.55 -2.84
CA TYR A 12 29.47 -49.54 -1.86
C TYR A 12 29.72 -48.12 -1.31
N ASP A 13 30.40 -48.05 -0.17
CA ASP A 13 30.22 -47.06 0.92
C ASP A 13 31.46 -46.19 1.25
N ILE A 14 31.22 -44.98 1.78
CA ILE A 14 31.88 -44.31 2.96
C ILE A 14 33.42 -44.03 2.90
N ALA A 15 34.01 -42.95 3.48
CA ALA A 15 33.65 -41.58 3.94
C ALA A 15 34.95 -40.89 4.50
N VAL A 16 34.84 -39.75 5.23
CA VAL A 16 35.82 -39.22 6.27
C VAL A 16 37.12 -38.55 5.74
N LEU A 17 37.68 -37.42 6.23
CA LEU A 17 37.27 -36.23 7.03
C LEU A 17 38.45 -35.19 7.03
N PHE A 18 38.19 -33.88 7.27
CA PHE A 18 39.14 -32.82 7.76
C PHE A 18 40.35 -32.48 6.82
N ALA A 19 41.09 -31.35 6.86
CA ALA A 19 41.22 -30.12 7.67
C ALA A 19 41.94 -29.01 6.81
N ILE A 20 42.14 -27.72 7.15
CA ILE A 20 41.63 -26.81 8.20
C ILE A 20 41.82 -25.32 7.78
N VAL A 21 40.95 -24.42 8.27
CA VAL A 21 41.04 -22.96 8.61
C VAL A 21 42.29 -22.11 8.23
N VAL A 22 42.07 -20.86 7.75
CA VAL A 22 42.54 -19.58 8.37
C VAL A 22 42.01 -18.32 7.62
N PHE A 23 41.25 -17.48 8.35
CA PHE A 23 40.99 -15.99 8.25
C PHE A 23 40.72 -15.36 6.86
N GLY A 24 39.76 -14.44 6.63
CA GLY A 24 39.07 -13.41 7.45
C GLY A 24 38.99 -12.13 6.57
N SER A 25 38.03 -11.20 6.60
CA SER A 25 36.95 -10.84 7.54
C SER A 25 36.02 -9.77 6.89
N PHE A 26 34.97 -9.30 7.61
CA PHE A 26 33.98 -8.22 7.30
C PHE A 26 32.76 -8.63 6.43
N MET A 27 31.60 -9.01 7.03
CA MET A 27 30.54 -8.21 7.70
C MET A 27 29.62 -7.43 6.72
N ALA A 28 28.40 -7.91 6.45
CA ALA A 28 27.12 -7.57 7.13
C ALA A 28 26.34 -6.47 6.36
N ASN A 29 25.01 -6.40 6.23
CA ASN A 29 23.86 -7.04 6.90
C ASN A 29 22.68 -7.25 5.91
N SER A 30 21.78 -8.19 6.17
CA SER A 30 20.44 -8.24 5.55
C SER A 30 19.34 -8.42 6.59
N ALA A 31 18.54 -7.39 6.83
CA ALA A 31 17.37 -7.47 7.71
C ALA A 31 16.18 -8.11 6.98
N ALA A 32 15.70 -9.25 7.48
CA ALA A 32 14.55 -9.95 6.93
C ALA A 32 13.26 -9.53 7.65
N THR A 33 12.30 -8.97 6.93
CA THR A 33 10.93 -8.73 7.40
C THR A 33 10.02 -9.87 6.97
N GLY A 34 9.92 -10.89 7.82
CA GLY A 34 9.21 -12.13 7.49
C GLY A 34 7.69 -12.04 7.58
N THR A 35 6.99 -12.43 6.51
CA THR A 35 5.74 -13.18 6.66
C THR A 35 6.12 -14.63 6.96
N MET A 36 5.85 -15.14 8.17
CA MET A 36 6.30 -16.48 8.58
C MET A 36 5.71 -17.59 7.69
N ASP A 37 6.55 -18.12 6.81
CA ASP A 37 6.34 -19.39 6.12
C ASP A 37 6.70 -20.53 7.07
N MET A 38 5.68 -21.25 7.57
CA MET A 38 5.90 -22.37 8.49
C MET A 38 6.56 -23.60 7.83
N SER A 39 6.84 -23.58 6.51
CA SER A 39 7.65 -24.62 5.86
C SER A 39 9.16 -24.50 6.10
N THR A 40 9.63 -23.38 6.67
CA THR A 40 11.05 -23.12 6.99
C THR A 40 11.41 -23.26 8.47
N ALA A 41 10.43 -23.46 9.36
CA ALA A 41 10.67 -23.55 10.79
C ALA A 41 11.23 -24.92 11.21
N ILE A 42 12.28 -24.94 12.03
CA ILE A 42 12.82 -26.16 12.62
C ILE A 42 11.90 -26.58 13.78
N LEU A 43 11.16 -27.67 13.59
CA LEU A 43 10.17 -28.17 14.54
C LEU A 43 10.80 -29.13 15.54
N ALA A 44 10.69 -28.81 16.83
CA ALA A 44 10.99 -29.70 17.95
C ALA A 44 9.71 -30.02 18.75
N ARG A 45 9.47 -31.29 19.06
CA ARG A 45 8.28 -31.74 19.82
C ARG A 45 8.68 -32.15 21.22
N VAL A 46 8.04 -31.57 22.23
CA VAL A 46 8.22 -31.95 23.63
C VAL A 46 7.03 -32.79 24.09
N ASP A 47 7.30 -33.97 24.62
CA ASP A 47 6.28 -34.90 25.13
C ASP A 47 6.84 -35.71 26.32
N GLN A 48 6.29 -35.51 27.52
CA GLN A 48 6.72 -36.20 28.75
C GLN A 48 6.58 -37.73 28.66
N SER A 49 5.70 -38.24 27.79
CA SER A 49 5.54 -39.68 27.55
C SER A 49 6.68 -40.30 26.71
N GLY A 50 7.52 -39.48 26.09
CA GLY A 50 8.62 -39.92 25.22
C GLY A 50 8.25 -40.16 23.76
N ASN A 51 7.06 -39.72 23.32
CA ASN A 51 6.62 -39.79 21.92
C ASN A 51 6.96 -38.53 21.10
N GLY A 52 7.84 -37.67 21.62
CA GLY A 52 8.37 -36.47 20.97
C GLY A 52 9.89 -36.51 20.91
N ASP A 53 10.48 -35.51 20.27
CA ASP A 53 11.94 -35.38 20.11
C ASP A 53 12.64 -35.15 21.48
N PHE A 54 11.94 -34.51 22.42
CA PHE A 54 12.41 -34.24 23.78
C PHE A 54 11.35 -34.61 24.84
N LYS A 55 11.79 -34.96 26.05
CA LYS A 55 10.90 -35.22 27.22
C LYS A 55 10.68 -34.01 28.11
N LYS A 56 11.60 -33.04 28.08
CA LYS A 56 11.58 -31.80 28.86
C LYS A 56 11.58 -30.60 27.92
N ILE A 57 11.10 -29.46 28.43
CA ILE A 57 11.12 -28.21 27.68
C ILE A 57 12.53 -27.63 27.66
N GLN A 58 13.28 -27.68 28.76
CA GLN A 58 14.64 -27.14 28.80
C GLN A 58 15.56 -27.87 27.80
N ASP A 59 15.50 -29.20 27.71
CA ASP A 59 16.31 -29.99 26.77
C ASP A 59 16.09 -29.53 25.30
N ALA A 60 14.87 -29.13 24.95
CA ALA A 60 14.54 -28.61 23.61
C ALA A 60 15.04 -27.18 23.36
N ILE A 61 15.08 -26.33 24.39
CA ILE A 61 15.70 -24.99 24.34
C ILE A 61 17.24 -25.12 24.27
N ASP A 62 17.79 -26.09 25.00
CA ASP A 62 19.23 -26.36 25.03
C ASP A 62 19.74 -26.89 23.69
N ALA A 63 18.91 -27.64 22.96
CA ALA A 63 19.19 -28.11 21.60
C ALA A 63 19.19 -27.02 20.51
N VAL A 64 18.59 -25.84 20.75
CA VAL A 64 18.69 -24.70 19.81
C VAL A 64 20.14 -24.20 19.78
N PRO A 65 20.77 -24.01 18.61
CA PRO A 65 22.15 -23.53 18.52
C PRO A 65 22.38 -22.16 19.18
N SER A 66 23.57 -21.94 19.74
CA SER A 66 24.02 -20.60 20.14
C SER A 66 24.20 -19.67 18.95
N ASN A 67 23.87 -18.39 19.13
CA ASN A 67 23.77 -17.37 18.08
C ASN A 67 22.80 -17.75 16.95
N ASN A 68 21.65 -18.33 17.31
CA ASN A 68 20.65 -18.81 16.36
C ASN A 68 20.14 -17.70 15.41
N SER A 69 19.93 -18.06 14.14
CA SER A 69 19.29 -17.20 13.12
C SER A 69 18.04 -17.81 12.49
N GLU A 70 17.72 -19.07 12.80
CA GLU A 70 16.62 -19.84 12.21
C GLU A 70 15.40 -19.85 13.13
N LEU A 71 14.18 -19.93 12.57
CA LEU A 71 12.97 -20.03 13.39
C LEU A 71 12.84 -21.43 14.00
N TYR A 72 13.06 -21.56 15.31
CA TYR A 72 12.83 -22.79 16.05
C TYR A 72 11.42 -22.81 16.64
N PHE A 73 10.63 -23.82 16.27
CA PHE A 73 9.28 -24.01 16.76
C PHE A 73 9.24 -25.19 17.75
N ILE A 74 9.17 -24.90 19.04
CA ILE A 74 9.07 -25.89 20.12
C ILE A 74 7.59 -26.13 20.43
N LEU A 75 7.05 -27.24 19.94
CA LEU A 75 5.66 -27.67 20.19
C LEU A 75 5.59 -28.54 21.44
N VAL A 76 5.00 -28.02 22.50
CA VAL A 76 4.82 -28.72 23.79
C VAL A 76 3.45 -29.41 23.82
N LYS A 77 3.45 -30.73 24.06
CA LYS A 77 2.22 -31.52 24.24
C LYS A 77 1.52 -31.19 25.58
N PRO A 78 0.20 -31.40 25.68
CA PRO A 78 -0.52 -31.31 26.96
C PRO A 78 0.19 -32.06 28.09
N GLY A 79 0.31 -31.43 29.25
CA GLY A 79 1.07 -31.95 30.39
C GLY A 79 1.38 -30.87 31.43
N THR A 80 1.92 -31.30 32.57
CA THR A 80 2.41 -30.43 33.63
C THR A 80 3.92 -30.60 33.76
N TYR A 81 4.64 -29.62 33.25
CA TYR A 81 6.09 -29.57 33.16
C TYR A 81 6.63 -28.85 34.39
N ARG A 82 7.05 -29.65 35.39
CA ARG A 82 7.64 -29.11 36.62
C ARG A 82 9.12 -28.78 36.40
N GLU A 83 9.37 -27.69 35.69
CA GLU A 83 10.70 -27.24 35.25
C GLU A 83 10.88 -25.76 35.59
N LYS A 84 12.12 -25.37 35.94
CA LYS A 84 12.54 -23.97 36.04
C LYS A 84 13.34 -23.64 34.78
N LEU A 85 12.76 -22.84 33.90
CA LEU A 85 13.24 -22.67 32.53
C LEU A 85 14.02 -21.37 32.32
N GLN A 86 15.01 -21.43 31.45
CA GLN A 86 15.71 -20.25 30.93
C GLN A 86 15.82 -20.34 29.41
N VAL A 87 15.55 -19.21 28.73
CA VAL A 87 15.84 -19.01 27.31
C VAL A 87 17.07 -18.08 27.22
N PRO A 88 18.28 -18.62 26.96
CA PRO A 88 19.52 -17.84 26.91
C PRO A 88 19.51 -16.72 25.86
N ALA A 89 20.18 -15.60 26.15
CA ALA A 89 20.18 -14.42 25.29
C ALA A 89 20.73 -14.66 23.88
N ASP A 90 21.63 -15.63 23.73
CA ASP A 90 22.23 -16.06 22.46
C ASP A 90 21.32 -16.98 21.62
N LYS A 91 20.08 -17.26 22.05
CA LYS A 91 19.14 -18.14 21.35
C LYS A 91 17.85 -17.44 20.93
N PRO A 92 17.90 -16.42 20.06
CA PRO A 92 16.71 -15.72 19.56
C PRO A 92 15.89 -16.60 18.59
N PHE A 93 14.75 -16.09 18.12
CA PHE A 93 13.86 -16.74 17.15
C PHE A 93 13.27 -18.09 17.61
N ILE A 94 13.02 -18.25 18.91
CA ILE A 94 12.32 -19.41 19.46
C ILE A 94 10.83 -19.11 19.63
N THR A 95 9.97 -19.99 19.10
CA THR A 95 8.54 -20.03 19.42
C THR A 95 8.23 -21.23 20.31
N LEU A 96 7.83 -21.00 21.57
CA LEU A 96 7.37 -22.01 22.51
C LEU A 96 5.83 -22.09 22.51
N SER A 97 5.27 -23.14 21.91
CA SER A 97 3.83 -23.27 21.72
C SER A 97 3.27 -24.46 22.48
N GLY A 98 2.35 -24.21 23.41
CA GLY A 98 1.43 -25.24 23.89
C GLY A 98 0.31 -25.52 22.90
N THR A 99 -0.65 -26.37 23.32
CA THR A 99 -1.89 -26.59 22.55
C THR A 99 -3.06 -25.76 23.07
N LEU A 100 -3.24 -25.73 24.40
CA LEU A 100 -4.18 -24.87 25.11
C LEU A 100 -3.58 -24.49 26.46
N ALA A 101 -3.78 -23.24 26.90
CA ALA A 101 -3.26 -22.81 28.20
C ALA A 101 -3.88 -23.58 29.38
N SER A 102 -5.09 -24.14 29.22
CA SER A 102 -5.73 -25.00 30.22
C SER A 102 -5.12 -26.38 30.39
N ASN A 103 -4.29 -26.86 29.46
CA ASN A 103 -3.75 -28.23 29.47
C ASN A 103 -2.23 -28.35 29.29
N THR A 104 -1.54 -27.24 28.96
CA THR A 104 -0.09 -27.19 28.81
C THR A 104 0.46 -26.21 29.86
N ILE A 105 1.01 -26.74 30.95
CA ILE A 105 1.36 -25.97 32.16
C ILE A 105 2.84 -26.12 32.47
N ILE A 106 3.57 -25.01 32.51
CA ILE A 106 4.94 -24.89 33.01
C ILE A 106 4.84 -24.40 34.45
N THR A 107 5.39 -25.16 35.41
CA THR A 107 5.20 -24.88 36.83
C THR A 107 6.48 -25.02 37.64
N TRP A 108 6.75 -24.05 38.51
CA TRP A 108 7.75 -24.17 39.57
C TRP A 108 7.19 -23.57 40.86
N GLY A 109 7.97 -23.59 41.95
CA GLY A 109 7.55 -23.06 43.25
C GLY A 109 8.77 -22.58 44.02
N ASP A 110 9.08 -21.29 43.89
CA ASP A 110 10.31 -20.68 44.37
C ASP A 110 10.10 -19.21 44.75
N THR A 111 10.95 -18.69 45.64
CA THR A 111 10.81 -17.35 46.24
C THR A 111 12.17 -16.69 46.49
N GLY A 112 12.15 -15.45 46.96
CA GLY A 112 13.35 -14.70 47.36
C GLY A 112 13.55 -13.49 46.46
N GLU A 113 14.75 -13.33 45.91
CA GLU A 113 15.03 -12.20 45.04
C GLU A 113 14.25 -12.27 43.72
N ILE A 114 13.74 -11.12 43.29
CA ILE A 114 12.80 -11.01 42.18
C ILE A 114 13.41 -11.53 40.86
N ILE A 115 14.70 -11.28 40.65
CA ILE A 115 15.46 -11.74 39.47
C ILE A 115 15.77 -13.25 39.50
N GLN A 116 15.57 -13.95 40.62
CA GLN A 116 15.92 -15.36 40.81
C GLN A 116 14.70 -16.29 40.91
N SER A 117 13.55 -15.82 41.41
CA SER A 117 12.37 -16.68 41.69
C SER A 117 11.54 -17.10 40.46
N ALA A 118 11.89 -16.63 39.26
CA ALA A 118 11.16 -16.89 38.02
C ALA A 118 11.01 -18.38 37.67
N THR A 119 9.80 -18.80 37.28
CA THR A 119 9.54 -20.14 36.71
C THR A 119 10.05 -20.24 35.27
N LEU A 120 9.89 -19.17 34.49
CA LEU A 120 10.49 -19.01 33.16
C LEU A 120 11.19 -17.64 33.08
N SER A 121 12.47 -17.62 32.70
CA SER A 121 13.20 -16.40 32.35
C SER A 121 13.50 -16.38 30.84
N VAL A 122 13.09 -15.31 30.16
CA VAL A 122 13.34 -15.10 28.73
C VAL A 122 14.34 -13.97 28.54
N PHE A 123 15.61 -14.33 28.29
CA PHE A 123 16.67 -13.38 27.96
C PHE A 123 16.86 -13.22 26.44
N ALA A 124 16.38 -14.17 25.64
CA ALA A 124 16.41 -14.14 24.18
C ALA A 124 15.51 -13.05 23.59
N SER A 125 16.02 -12.34 22.59
CA SER A 125 15.21 -11.48 21.70
C SER A 125 14.41 -12.32 20.70
N ASP A 126 13.38 -11.73 20.07
CA ASP A 126 12.54 -12.40 19.05
C ASP A 126 11.89 -13.71 19.53
N PHE A 127 11.60 -13.82 20.83
CA PHE A 127 10.92 -14.97 21.44
C PHE A 127 9.40 -14.84 21.36
N VAL A 128 8.70 -15.96 21.11
CA VAL A 128 7.24 -16.04 21.16
C VAL A 128 6.80 -17.18 22.05
N ALA A 129 5.91 -16.94 23.02
CA ALA A 129 5.18 -18.01 23.69
C ALA A 129 3.67 -17.94 23.38
N ARG A 130 3.03 -19.09 23.20
CA ARG A 130 1.59 -19.13 22.94
C ARG A 130 0.87 -20.35 23.51
N SER A 131 -0.39 -20.13 23.90
CA SER A 131 -1.34 -21.19 24.28
C SER A 131 -0.83 -22.13 25.39
N LEU A 132 -0.16 -21.57 26.39
CA LEU A 132 0.38 -22.29 27.55
C LEU A 132 0.18 -21.50 28.85
N THR A 133 0.29 -22.18 30.00
CA THR A 133 0.33 -21.55 31.33
C THR A 133 1.76 -21.54 31.86
N ILE A 134 2.18 -20.42 32.45
CA ILE A 134 3.42 -20.28 33.23
C ILE A 134 2.98 -19.92 34.66
N GLN A 135 3.33 -20.73 35.65
CA GLN A 135 2.88 -20.51 37.03
C GLN A 135 3.98 -20.73 38.07
N ASN A 136 4.04 -19.84 39.05
CA ASN A 136 4.82 -20.06 40.28
C ASN A 136 3.85 -20.38 41.42
N THR A 137 3.99 -21.56 42.02
CA THR A 137 3.09 -22.10 43.05
C THR A 137 3.66 -21.95 44.46
N PHE A 138 4.59 -21.03 44.70
CA PHE A 138 5.20 -20.84 46.02
C PHE A 138 4.17 -20.49 47.11
N GLY A 139 3.20 -19.62 46.80
CA GLY A 139 2.15 -19.18 47.72
C GLY A 139 2.12 -17.67 47.92
N THR A 140 1.57 -17.23 49.05
CA THR A 140 1.21 -15.83 49.30
C THR A 140 2.24 -15.02 50.10
N SER A 141 3.31 -15.65 50.59
CA SER A 141 4.21 -15.11 51.62
C SER A 141 5.60 -14.75 51.07
N GLY A 142 5.66 -13.97 49.99
CA GLY A 142 6.90 -13.48 49.39
C GLY A 142 6.82 -13.31 47.88
N LYS A 143 7.86 -12.68 47.31
CA LYS A 143 8.02 -12.50 45.86
C LYS A 143 8.14 -13.86 45.18
N ALA A 144 7.36 -14.10 44.14
CA ALA A 144 7.28 -15.39 43.47
C ALA A 144 7.04 -15.18 41.98
N VAL A 145 8.07 -14.82 41.22
CA VAL A 145 7.92 -14.51 39.80
C VAL A 145 7.51 -15.77 39.03
N ALA A 146 6.46 -15.69 38.20
CA ALA A 146 6.12 -16.74 37.25
C ALA A 146 6.94 -16.56 35.96
N LEU A 147 6.95 -15.35 35.42
CA LEU A 147 7.63 -15.01 34.18
C LEU A 147 8.53 -13.78 34.36
N ARG A 148 9.80 -13.90 33.95
CA ARG A 148 10.72 -12.77 33.77
C ARG A 148 11.05 -12.61 32.29
N VAL A 149 11.02 -11.38 31.77
CA VAL A 149 11.30 -11.08 30.35
C VAL A 149 12.27 -9.91 30.24
N GLU A 150 13.38 -10.11 29.53
CA GLU A 150 14.48 -9.14 29.38
C GLU A 150 14.92 -8.93 27.91
N GLY A 151 14.59 -9.87 27.01
CA GLY A 151 14.95 -9.80 25.58
C GLY A 151 14.09 -8.82 24.78
N ASP A 152 14.58 -8.30 23.65
CA ASP A 152 13.81 -7.35 22.83
C ASP A 152 12.87 -8.07 21.83
N ARG A 153 11.72 -7.46 21.52
CA ARG A 153 10.70 -7.99 20.59
C ARG A 153 10.13 -9.35 21.02
N VAL A 154 9.75 -9.46 22.30
CA VAL A 154 9.17 -10.69 22.86
C VAL A 154 7.64 -10.62 22.90
N ALA A 155 6.95 -11.71 22.54
CA ALA A 155 5.49 -11.73 22.48
C ALA A 155 4.82 -12.96 23.12
N PHE A 156 3.67 -12.73 23.75
CA PHE A 156 2.86 -13.76 24.43
C PHE A 156 1.42 -13.74 23.89
N TYR A 157 0.91 -14.87 23.43
CA TYR A 157 -0.42 -14.99 22.81
C TYR A 157 -1.30 -16.03 23.50
N GLY A 158 -2.38 -15.59 24.14
CA GLY A 158 -3.35 -16.49 24.80
C GLY A 158 -2.74 -17.32 25.92
N CYS A 159 -1.69 -16.81 26.57
CA CYS A 159 -1.03 -17.47 27.69
C CYS A 159 -1.72 -17.14 29.02
N LYS A 160 -1.50 -17.99 30.03
CA LYS A 160 -1.78 -17.63 31.42
C LYS A 160 -0.48 -17.43 32.19
N ILE A 161 -0.41 -16.39 33.01
CA ILE A 161 0.75 -16.07 33.85
C ILE A 161 0.24 -15.92 35.28
N LEU A 162 0.57 -16.89 36.16
CA LEU A 162 -0.11 -17.09 37.45
C LEU A 162 0.89 -17.08 38.61
N SER A 163 0.70 -16.19 39.59
CA SER A 163 1.37 -16.21 40.89
C SER A 163 0.63 -15.27 41.85
N TYR A 164 1.27 -14.88 42.96
CA TYR A 164 0.70 -13.98 43.97
C TYR A 164 1.39 -12.62 44.04
N GLN A 165 2.69 -12.55 44.35
CA GLN A 165 3.45 -11.30 44.38
C GLN A 165 4.51 -11.30 43.28
N ASP A 166 4.63 -10.17 42.59
CA ASP A 166 5.58 -9.94 41.49
C ASP A 166 5.40 -10.96 40.33
N THR A 167 4.15 -11.37 40.01
CA THR A 167 3.85 -12.46 39.06
C THR A 167 4.59 -12.35 37.73
N LEU A 168 4.62 -11.16 37.14
CA LEU A 168 5.30 -10.85 35.88
C LEU A 168 6.36 -9.76 36.12
N LEU A 169 7.63 -10.13 36.02
CA LEU A 169 8.75 -9.19 35.93
C LEU A 169 9.05 -8.90 34.45
N ASP A 170 8.43 -7.83 33.97
CA ASP A 170 8.54 -7.29 32.61
C ASP A 170 9.72 -6.30 32.58
N ASP A 171 10.93 -6.88 32.62
CA ASP A 171 12.17 -6.26 33.12
C ASP A 171 12.71 -5.17 32.18
N ALA A 172 13.01 -5.53 30.94
CA ALA A 172 13.56 -4.66 29.90
C ALA A 172 13.23 -5.21 28.50
N GLY A 173 13.27 -4.36 27.47
CA GLY A 173 12.92 -4.73 26.10
C GLY A 173 11.56 -4.19 25.65
N ARG A 174 11.12 -4.58 24.45
CA ARG A 174 9.82 -4.21 23.87
C ARG A 174 8.92 -5.44 23.78
N HIS A 175 7.81 -5.46 24.52
CA HIS A 175 6.99 -6.66 24.71
C HIS A 175 5.53 -6.49 24.30
N TYR A 176 4.92 -7.57 23.83
CA TYR A 176 3.52 -7.62 23.43
C TYR A 176 2.78 -8.80 24.05
N TYR A 177 1.75 -8.51 24.84
CA TYR A 177 0.89 -9.51 25.47
C TYR A 177 -0.51 -9.39 24.85
N SER A 178 -0.98 -10.45 24.19
CA SER A 178 -2.25 -10.44 23.45
C SER A 178 -3.19 -11.53 23.94
N ASN A 179 -4.38 -11.13 24.40
CA ASN A 179 -5.42 -12.04 24.91
C ASN A 179 -4.94 -12.96 26.06
N CYS A 180 -3.93 -12.53 26.82
CA CYS A 180 -3.39 -13.27 27.97
C CYS A 180 -4.25 -13.08 29.23
N TYR A 181 -4.16 -14.04 30.15
CA TYR A 181 -4.71 -13.93 31.50
C TYR A 181 -3.56 -13.81 32.50
N ILE A 182 -3.60 -12.81 33.37
CA ILE A 182 -2.54 -12.52 34.35
C ILE A 182 -3.20 -12.32 35.72
N GLU A 183 -2.74 -13.03 36.74
CA GLU A 183 -3.25 -12.90 38.10
C GLU A 183 -2.16 -12.69 39.16
N GLY A 184 -2.54 -12.02 40.25
CA GLY A 184 -1.69 -11.74 41.40
C GLY A 184 -2.34 -10.73 42.33
N ALA A 185 -1.70 -10.43 43.47
CA ALA A 185 -2.21 -9.56 44.52
C ALA A 185 -1.37 -8.29 44.70
N THR A 186 -0.05 -8.40 44.66
CA THR A 186 0.87 -7.29 44.97
C THR A 186 1.89 -7.13 43.85
N ASP A 187 1.95 -5.91 43.30
CA ASP A 187 2.91 -5.47 42.28
C ASP A 187 3.03 -6.44 41.08
N PHE A 188 1.92 -7.12 40.73
CA PHE A 188 1.99 -8.37 39.99
C PHE A 188 2.36 -8.22 38.50
N ILE A 189 2.45 -6.98 38.00
CA ILE A 189 3.14 -6.62 36.76
C ILE A 189 4.14 -5.50 37.09
N CYS A 190 5.44 -5.78 37.05
CA CYS A 190 6.50 -4.87 37.48
C CYS A 190 7.70 -4.87 36.50
N GLY A 191 8.56 -3.85 36.55
CA GLY A 191 9.76 -3.73 35.70
C GLY A 191 9.81 -2.47 34.82
N ASN A 192 10.77 -2.41 33.89
CA ASN A 192 11.07 -1.26 33.02
C ASN A 192 10.93 -1.57 31.51
N ALA A 193 10.21 -2.61 31.11
CA ALA A 193 9.94 -2.85 29.69
C ALA A 193 9.03 -1.78 29.06
N ALA A 194 9.11 -1.65 27.73
CA ALA A 194 8.12 -0.94 26.92
C ALA A 194 7.08 -1.96 26.44
N SER A 195 5.88 -1.96 27.05
CA SER A 195 4.97 -3.11 26.93
C SER A 195 3.53 -2.73 26.63
N LEU A 196 2.94 -3.45 25.67
CA LEU A 196 1.53 -3.36 25.33
C LEU A 196 0.82 -4.66 25.69
N PHE A 197 -0.12 -4.55 26.63
CA PHE A 197 -1.09 -5.57 26.99
C PHE A 197 -2.40 -5.27 26.25
N GLU A 198 -2.71 -6.05 25.22
CA GLU A 198 -3.89 -5.87 24.38
C GLU A 198 -4.93 -6.97 24.65
N ARG A 199 -6.17 -6.59 24.98
CA ARG A 199 -7.28 -7.51 25.26
C ARG A 199 -6.99 -8.56 26.35
N CYS A 200 -6.07 -8.24 27.26
CA CYS A 200 -5.70 -9.12 28.36
C CYS A 200 -6.72 -9.04 29.52
N HIS A 201 -6.82 -10.12 30.29
CA HIS A 201 -7.64 -10.19 31.50
C HIS A 201 -6.72 -10.18 32.72
N LEU A 202 -6.77 -9.11 33.50
CA LEU A 202 -6.06 -8.93 34.76
C LEU A 202 -6.98 -9.32 35.93
N HIS A 203 -6.50 -10.20 36.81
CA HIS A 203 -7.28 -10.69 37.95
C HIS A 203 -6.53 -10.47 39.27
N SER A 204 -7.02 -9.55 40.10
CA SER A 204 -6.46 -9.31 41.42
C SER A 204 -6.89 -10.39 42.42
N LEU A 205 -5.92 -11.12 42.95
CA LEU A 205 -6.07 -12.07 44.05
C LEU A 205 -6.04 -11.39 45.43
N SER A 206 -5.78 -10.09 45.51
CA SER A 206 -5.72 -9.39 46.80
C SER A 206 -7.09 -9.30 47.46
N THR A 207 -7.14 -9.63 48.75
CA THR A 207 -8.31 -9.44 49.61
C THR A 207 -8.44 -8.01 50.13
N VAL A 208 -7.31 -7.28 50.27
CA VAL A 208 -7.27 -5.88 50.74
C VAL A 208 -6.11 -5.15 50.04
N ASP A 209 -6.45 -4.10 49.30
CA ASP A 209 -5.59 -3.03 48.77
C ASP A 209 -4.30 -3.53 48.10
N GLY A 210 -4.45 -4.51 47.21
CA GLY A 210 -3.39 -4.97 46.32
C GLY A 210 -2.98 -3.92 45.28
N ALA A 211 -1.96 -4.20 44.46
CA ALA A 211 -1.54 -3.34 43.37
C ALA A 211 -1.32 -4.15 42.08
N ILE A 212 -1.90 -3.68 40.97
CA ILE A 212 -1.78 -4.34 39.66
C ILE A 212 -0.42 -4.06 39.03
N THR A 213 0.05 -2.80 39.05
CA THR A 213 1.30 -2.41 38.39
C THR A 213 2.31 -1.72 39.31
N ALA A 214 3.59 -2.04 39.10
CA ALA A 214 4.74 -1.40 39.73
C ALA A 214 5.82 -1.12 38.66
N GLN A 215 5.53 -0.16 37.77
CA GLN A 215 6.44 0.19 36.67
C GLN A 215 7.62 1.02 37.21
N HIS A 216 8.82 0.68 36.75
CA HIS A 216 10.06 1.35 37.10
C HIS A 216 10.59 2.12 35.89
N ARG A 217 10.81 3.42 36.01
CA ARG A 217 11.38 4.29 34.96
C ARG A 217 12.17 5.42 35.61
N ASN A 218 13.43 5.57 35.24
CA ASN A 218 14.38 6.44 35.95
C ASN A 218 14.42 7.88 35.43
N SER A 219 14.03 8.09 34.18
CA SER A 219 14.17 9.38 33.51
C SER A 219 13.00 9.66 32.56
N PRO A 220 12.78 10.92 32.15
CA PRO A 220 11.79 11.24 31.14
C PRO A 220 12.25 10.86 29.72
N SER A 221 13.52 10.48 29.51
CA SER A 221 14.10 10.10 28.21
C SER A 221 14.08 8.59 27.92
N GLU A 222 13.87 7.74 28.93
CA GLU A 222 13.55 6.32 28.71
C GLU A 222 12.17 6.22 28.04
N ASP A 223 12.02 5.56 26.89
CA ASP A 223 10.72 5.37 26.24
C ASP A 223 10.03 4.06 26.64
N THR A 224 10.06 3.77 27.94
CA THR A 224 9.52 2.55 28.57
C THR A 224 8.20 2.80 29.29
N GLY A 225 7.47 1.76 29.67
CA GLY A 225 6.16 1.90 30.34
C GLY A 225 5.13 0.87 29.89
N PHE A 226 4.08 0.72 30.68
CA PHE A 226 3.04 -0.29 30.47
C PHE A 226 1.75 0.34 29.95
N THR A 227 1.17 -0.22 28.89
CA THR A 227 -0.14 0.17 28.38
C THR A 227 -1.08 -1.01 28.31
N PHE A 228 -2.30 -0.82 28.79
CA PHE A 228 -3.37 -1.82 28.83
C PHE A 228 -4.51 -1.34 27.92
N LEU A 229 -4.60 -1.93 26.73
CA LEU A 229 -5.51 -1.53 25.66
C LEU A 229 -6.64 -2.56 25.50
N GLY A 230 -7.88 -2.14 25.74
CA GLY A 230 -9.04 -3.04 25.61
C GLY A 230 -9.07 -4.18 26.62
N CYS A 231 -8.38 -4.04 27.76
CA CYS A 231 -8.23 -5.07 28.77
C CYS A 231 -9.47 -5.19 29.69
N LYS A 232 -9.45 -6.19 30.57
CA LYS A 232 -10.48 -6.43 31.58
C LYS A 232 -9.85 -6.59 32.97
N ILE A 233 -10.23 -5.76 33.94
CA ILE A 233 -9.79 -5.83 35.33
C ILE A 233 -10.89 -6.40 36.24
N THR A 234 -10.55 -7.44 36.98
CA THR A 234 -11.39 -8.16 37.95
C THR A 234 -10.59 -8.51 39.20
N GLY A 235 -11.23 -9.01 40.26
CA GLY A 235 -10.56 -9.59 41.41
C GLY A 235 -11.53 -9.97 42.52
N VAL A 236 -10.97 -10.39 43.67
CA VAL A 236 -11.75 -10.85 44.84
C VAL A 236 -12.01 -9.78 45.91
N GLY A 237 -11.02 -8.93 46.22
CA GLY A 237 -11.13 -7.85 47.20
C GLY A 237 -11.01 -6.47 46.58
N THR A 238 -10.00 -5.70 46.99
CA THR A 238 -9.68 -4.37 46.46
C THR A 238 -8.27 -4.30 45.84
N ALA A 239 -8.10 -3.43 44.84
CA ALA A 239 -6.84 -3.24 44.14
C ALA A 239 -6.65 -1.79 43.63
N LEU A 240 -5.40 -1.34 43.67
CA LEU A 240 -4.87 -0.17 42.97
C LEU A 240 -4.51 -0.55 41.53
N LEU A 241 -4.71 0.37 40.59
CA LEU A 241 -4.23 0.29 39.21
C LEU A 241 -2.69 0.25 39.15
N GLY A 242 -2.02 0.93 40.09
CA GLY A 242 -0.57 0.84 40.24
C GLY A 242 0.04 1.89 41.17
N ARG A 243 1.36 1.75 41.35
CA ARG A 243 2.21 2.63 42.16
C ARG A 243 3.63 2.73 41.59
N PRO A 244 4.34 3.88 41.74
CA PRO A 244 5.57 4.15 41.00
C PRO A 244 6.82 3.57 41.67
N TRP A 245 7.33 2.45 41.13
CA TRP A 245 8.61 1.89 41.58
C TRP A 245 9.76 2.85 41.23
N GLY A 246 9.75 3.41 40.01
CA GLY A 246 10.71 4.44 39.57
C GLY A 246 10.09 5.86 39.50
N PRO A 247 10.89 6.92 39.60
CA PRO A 247 10.41 8.30 39.72
C PRO A 247 9.65 8.84 38.49
N TYR A 248 9.90 8.32 37.29
CA TYR A 248 9.22 8.73 36.05
C TYR A 248 8.24 7.65 35.52
N SER A 249 7.74 6.80 36.43
CA SER A 249 6.87 5.66 36.12
C SER A 249 5.75 6.00 35.13
N ARG A 250 5.55 5.17 34.10
CA ARG A 250 4.56 5.39 33.03
C ARG A 250 3.63 4.18 32.90
N VAL A 251 2.34 4.39 33.20
CA VAL A 251 1.28 3.38 33.09
C VAL A 251 0.01 4.00 32.50
N VAL A 252 -0.55 3.39 31.47
CA VAL A 252 -1.78 3.85 30.80
C VAL A 252 -2.80 2.72 30.71
N PHE A 253 -4.03 2.98 31.14
CA PHE A 253 -5.19 2.14 30.85
C PHE A 253 -6.05 2.84 29.79
N ALA A 254 -6.29 2.18 28.66
CA ALA A 254 -7.08 2.68 27.55
C ALA A 254 -8.17 1.69 27.16
N LEU A 255 -9.40 2.18 26.97
CA LEU A 255 -10.58 1.38 26.57
C LEU A 255 -10.79 0.12 27.44
N THR A 256 -10.35 0.17 28.70
CA THR A 256 -10.27 -1.00 29.59
C THR A 256 -11.50 -1.07 30.50
N TYR A 257 -12.08 -2.26 30.63
CA TYR A 257 -13.14 -2.51 31.60
C TYR A 257 -12.56 -2.66 33.01
N MET A 258 -13.13 -1.93 33.97
CA MET A 258 -12.77 -1.99 35.39
C MET A 258 -14.00 -2.37 36.23
N SER A 259 -13.97 -3.56 36.82
CA SER A 259 -14.93 -3.96 37.86
C SER A 259 -14.71 -3.18 39.17
N SER A 260 -15.61 -3.34 40.14
CA SER A 260 -15.58 -2.66 41.45
C SER A 260 -14.41 -3.04 42.36
N VAL A 261 -13.52 -3.93 41.91
CA VAL A 261 -12.23 -4.23 42.58
C VAL A 261 -11.32 -3.00 42.63
N VAL A 262 -11.41 -2.08 41.65
CA VAL A 262 -10.53 -0.92 41.57
C VAL A 262 -10.95 0.13 42.60
N VAL A 263 -10.05 0.44 43.55
CA VAL A 263 -10.32 1.41 44.62
C VAL A 263 -10.55 2.82 44.06
N PRO A 264 -11.34 3.67 44.73
CA PRO A 264 -11.71 4.98 44.19
C PRO A 264 -10.50 5.89 43.89
N GLN A 265 -9.45 5.88 44.73
CA GLN A 265 -8.23 6.67 44.47
C GLN A 265 -7.48 6.23 43.21
N GLY A 266 -7.66 4.97 42.79
CA GLY A 266 -7.06 4.34 41.61
C GLY A 266 -5.57 4.05 41.73
N TRP A 267 -4.79 5.03 42.20
CA TRP A 267 -3.34 4.98 42.21
C TRP A 267 -2.78 5.39 43.57
N ASP A 268 -1.57 4.93 43.86
CA ASP A 268 -0.80 5.24 45.07
C ASP A 268 0.57 5.80 44.65
N ASP A 269 1.16 6.71 45.43
CA ASP A 269 2.45 7.35 45.12
C ASP A 269 3.66 6.64 45.76
N TRP A 270 3.42 5.48 46.41
CA TRP A 270 4.39 4.72 47.18
C TRP A 270 4.97 5.47 48.39
N GLY A 271 4.22 6.45 48.93
CA GLY A 271 4.64 7.27 50.06
C GLY A 271 5.63 8.38 49.69
N ASP A 272 5.80 8.68 48.40
CA ASP A 272 6.72 9.71 47.90
C ASP A 272 5.99 10.72 47.02
N GLN A 273 5.57 11.82 47.65
CA GLN A 273 4.85 12.91 47.00
C GLN A 273 5.67 13.59 45.88
N SER A 274 7.00 13.48 45.85
CA SER A 274 7.81 14.11 44.79
C SER A 274 7.50 13.51 43.41
N LYS A 275 7.23 12.19 43.37
CA LYS A 275 6.90 11.44 42.16
C LYS A 275 5.61 11.90 41.49
N GLN A 276 4.66 12.48 42.24
CA GLN A 276 3.38 12.95 41.71
C GLN A 276 3.53 13.95 40.54
N SER A 277 4.67 14.66 40.49
CA SER A 277 4.99 15.63 39.44
C SER A 277 5.62 15.04 38.17
N THR A 278 6.18 13.82 38.25
CA THR A 278 7.04 13.20 37.22
C THR A 278 6.46 11.93 36.61
N VAL A 279 5.55 11.24 37.31
CA VAL A 279 4.87 10.03 36.81
C VAL A 279 3.84 10.36 35.71
N TYR A 280 3.62 9.41 34.81
CA TYR A 280 2.60 9.50 33.75
C TYR A 280 1.58 8.38 33.93
N TYR A 281 0.62 8.56 34.84
CA TYR A 281 -0.46 7.61 35.11
C TYR A 281 -1.76 8.12 34.49
N GLY A 282 -2.28 7.39 33.49
CA GLY A 282 -3.36 7.85 32.62
C GLY A 282 -4.50 6.85 32.44
N GLU A 283 -5.72 7.36 32.36
CA GLU A 283 -6.93 6.61 32.00
C GLU A 283 -7.58 7.26 30.76
N TYR A 284 -7.84 6.46 29.71
CA TYR A 284 -8.54 6.89 28.49
C TYR A 284 -9.77 6.02 28.23
N GLN A 285 -10.97 6.61 28.31
CA GLN A 285 -12.25 5.94 27.99
C GLN A 285 -12.43 4.55 28.67
N CYS A 286 -11.84 4.35 29.85
CA CYS A 286 -12.09 3.18 30.69
C CYS A 286 -13.54 3.19 31.18
N TYR A 287 -14.12 2.00 31.37
CA TYR A 287 -15.56 1.84 31.65
C TYR A 287 -15.83 0.74 32.68
N GLY A 288 -17.03 0.73 33.24
CA GLY A 288 -17.41 -0.15 34.36
C GLY A 288 -17.29 0.52 35.73
N PRO A 289 -17.76 -0.13 36.81
CA PRO A 289 -17.92 0.50 38.12
C PRO A 289 -16.60 0.97 38.77
N GLY A 290 -15.47 0.30 38.49
CA GLY A 290 -14.15 0.71 38.99
C GLY A 290 -13.51 1.86 38.22
N ALA A 291 -14.05 2.22 37.05
CA ALA A 291 -13.53 3.30 36.20
C ALA A 291 -14.05 4.69 36.62
N ASN A 292 -14.84 4.80 37.69
CA ASN A 292 -15.34 6.09 38.17
C ASN A 292 -14.17 6.96 38.70
N ARG A 293 -13.88 8.06 38.00
CA ARG A 293 -12.74 8.93 38.31
C ARG A 293 -13.00 10.03 39.34
N THR A 294 -14.22 10.19 39.86
CA THR A 294 -14.58 11.31 40.77
C THR A 294 -13.76 11.38 42.07
N LYS A 295 -13.15 10.27 42.51
CA LYS A 295 -12.29 10.20 43.71
C LYS A 295 -10.83 9.83 43.41
N ARG A 296 -10.41 9.86 42.14
CA ARG A 296 -9.01 9.54 41.76
C ARG A 296 -8.04 10.55 42.38
N VAL A 297 -6.82 10.11 42.62
CA VAL A 297 -5.73 11.03 43.00
C VAL A 297 -5.55 12.11 41.94
N GLY A 298 -5.41 13.37 42.38
CA GLY A 298 -5.46 14.55 41.51
C GLY A 298 -4.30 14.65 40.51
N TRP A 299 -3.21 13.93 40.73
CA TRP A 299 -2.06 13.84 39.82
C TRP A 299 -2.24 12.80 38.69
N SER A 300 -3.31 11.98 38.73
CA SER A 300 -3.62 11.01 37.66
C SER A 300 -4.41 11.65 36.50
N LYS A 301 -4.02 11.34 35.26
CA LYS A 301 -4.49 12.03 34.06
C LYS A 301 -5.78 11.42 33.48
N SER A 302 -6.75 12.27 33.16
CA SER A 302 -7.78 11.93 32.18
C SER A 302 -7.22 12.26 30.82
N LEU A 303 -6.90 11.25 30.01
CA LEU A 303 -6.29 11.51 28.71
C LEU A 303 -7.34 12.00 27.71
N SER A 304 -7.00 13.02 26.94
CA SER A 304 -7.72 13.38 25.72
C SER A 304 -7.46 12.38 24.58
N ASN A 305 -8.26 12.43 23.51
CA ASN A 305 -8.03 11.59 22.32
C ASN A 305 -6.60 11.77 21.76
N GLN A 306 -6.07 13.01 21.77
CA GLN A 306 -4.75 13.34 21.27
C GLN A 306 -3.64 12.75 22.16
N GLU A 307 -3.75 12.89 23.48
CA GLU A 307 -2.78 12.32 24.43
C GLU A 307 -2.83 10.79 24.45
N ALA A 308 -4.02 10.20 24.24
CA ALA A 308 -4.19 8.75 24.21
C ALA A 308 -3.62 8.11 22.93
N THR A 309 -3.60 8.82 21.80
CA THR A 309 -3.30 8.27 20.46
C THR A 309 -2.05 7.36 20.41
N PRO A 310 -0.89 7.70 21.00
CA PRO A 310 0.30 6.83 20.97
C PRO A 310 0.13 5.48 21.71
N PHE A 311 -0.85 5.40 22.61
CA PHE A 311 -1.17 4.24 23.45
C PHE A 311 -2.36 3.42 22.88
N LEU A 312 -2.94 3.83 21.75
CA LEU A 312 -4.04 3.12 21.07
C LEU A 312 -3.55 2.20 19.93
N THR A 313 -2.25 2.18 19.68
CA THR A 313 -1.60 1.41 18.61
C THR A 313 -0.42 0.61 19.17
N LYS A 314 0.27 -0.14 18.30
CA LYS A 314 1.52 -0.83 18.64
C LYS A 314 2.76 0.08 18.56
N ASP A 315 2.59 1.37 18.19
CA ASP A 315 3.70 2.28 17.90
C ASP A 315 4.61 2.50 19.13
N MET A 316 4.03 2.56 20.34
CA MET A 316 4.76 2.71 21.61
C MET A 316 5.73 1.56 21.96
N ILE A 317 5.60 0.40 21.31
CA ILE A 317 6.55 -0.72 21.43
C ILE A 317 7.36 -0.89 20.13
N GLY A 318 7.39 0.13 19.28
CA GLY A 318 7.99 0.10 17.94
C GLY A 318 7.33 -0.90 16.99
N GLY A 319 6.12 -1.38 17.32
CA GLY A 319 5.36 -2.30 16.49
C GLY A 319 4.63 -1.53 15.38
N GLN A 320 5.05 -1.73 14.14
CA GLN A 320 4.30 -1.23 13.00
C GLN A 320 2.93 -1.92 12.96
N ALA A 321 1.87 -1.18 12.60
CA ALA A 321 0.56 -1.77 12.36
C ALA A 321 0.68 -2.97 11.40
N GLU A 322 0.06 -4.10 11.73
CA GLU A 322 0.17 -5.34 10.94
C GLU A 322 -0.18 -5.06 9.47
N SER A 323 0.84 -5.10 8.61
CA SER A 323 0.67 -5.09 7.16
C SER A 323 -0.20 -6.28 6.77
N ALA A 324 -1.45 -6.02 6.40
CA ALA A 324 -2.34 -7.11 6.06
C ALA A 324 -1.96 -7.62 4.68
N VAL A 325 -1.67 -8.92 4.58
CA VAL A 325 -1.43 -9.57 3.29
C VAL A 325 -2.77 -9.73 2.56
N LYS A 326 -3.06 -8.86 1.59
CA LYS A 326 -4.23 -8.94 0.71
C LYS A 326 -3.91 -9.87 -0.45
N LYS A 327 -4.75 -10.88 -0.67
CA LYS A 327 -4.59 -11.83 -1.79
C LYS A 327 -5.79 -11.72 -2.73
N TYR A 328 -5.50 -11.60 -4.02
CA TYR A 328 -6.49 -11.55 -5.10
C TYR A 328 -6.17 -12.58 -6.17
N GLN A 329 -7.22 -13.17 -6.75
CA GLN A 329 -7.14 -14.03 -7.94
C GLN A 329 -7.75 -13.27 -9.11
N PHE A 330 -7.00 -13.14 -10.20
CA PHE A 330 -7.40 -12.47 -11.44
C PHE A 330 -7.39 -13.50 -12.58
N ASP A 331 -8.54 -14.13 -12.80
CA ASP A 331 -8.76 -15.11 -13.85
C ASP A 331 -9.19 -14.39 -15.14
N ILE A 332 -8.28 -14.35 -16.11
CA ILE A 332 -8.45 -13.60 -17.35
C ILE A 332 -9.17 -14.49 -18.37
N HIS A 333 -10.40 -14.13 -18.72
CA HIS A 333 -11.25 -14.92 -19.60
C HIS A 333 -11.95 -14.08 -20.66
N VAL A 334 -12.21 -14.69 -21.81
CA VAL A 334 -13.09 -14.11 -22.83
C VAL A 334 -14.56 -14.35 -22.43
N ARG A 335 -15.37 -13.29 -22.42
CA ARG A 335 -16.83 -13.35 -22.17
C ARG A 335 -17.57 -12.48 -23.16
N ASN A 336 -18.77 -12.92 -23.59
CA ASN A 336 -19.65 -12.09 -24.39
C ASN A 336 -20.29 -11.01 -23.54
N VAL A 337 -20.15 -9.75 -23.96
CA VAL A 337 -20.78 -8.59 -23.34
C VAL A 337 -21.53 -7.81 -24.41
N SER A 338 -22.75 -7.38 -24.07
CA SER A 338 -23.60 -6.56 -24.94
C SER A 338 -23.67 -5.11 -24.45
N ARG A 339 -23.54 -4.17 -25.40
CA ARG A 339 -23.81 -2.73 -25.29
C ARG A 339 -24.30 -2.24 -26.65
N LEU A 340 -25.04 -1.14 -26.72
CA LEU A 340 -25.47 -0.54 -28.00
C LEU A 340 -26.27 -1.52 -28.91
N CYS A 341 -26.94 -2.52 -28.32
CA CYS A 341 -27.56 -3.66 -29.00
C CYS A 341 -26.60 -4.66 -29.69
N HIS A 342 -25.28 -4.49 -29.52
CA HIS A 342 -24.22 -5.31 -30.13
C HIS A 342 -23.54 -6.17 -29.05
N ALA A 343 -23.58 -7.49 -29.22
CA ALA A 343 -22.86 -8.43 -28.36
C ALA A 343 -21.54 -8.84 -29.02
N LYS A 344 -20.42 -8.70 -28.30
CA LYS A 344 -19.11 -9.15 -28.76
C LYS A 344 -18.34 -9.88 -27.63
N PRO A 345 -17.45 -10.82 -27.96
CA PRO A 345 -16.49 -11.34 -27.00
C PRO A 345 -15.52 -10.22 -26.58
N ILE A 346 -15.28 -10.08 -25.27
CA ILE A 346 -14.26 -9.20 -24.71
C ILE A 346 -13.42 -9.94 -23.69
N VAL A 347 -12.19 -9.47 -23.46
CA VAL A 347 -11.37 -9.97 -22.35
C VAL A 347 -11.88 -9.34 -21.05
N THR A 348 -12.04 -10.16 -20.02
CA THR A 348 -12.57 -9.77 -18.70
C THR A 348 -11.68 -10.35 -17.60
N VAL A 349 -11.72 -9.73 -16.42
CA VAL A 349 -11.13 -10.29 -15.20
C VAL A 349 -12.27 -10.84 -14.35
N ASN A 350 -12.20 -12.11 -13.97
CA ASN A 350 -13.22 -12.81 -13.18
C ASN A 350 -14.63 -12.73 -13.80
N GLY A 351 -14.73 -12.55 -15.13
CA GLY A 351 -15.98 -12.35 -15.86
C GLY A 351 -16.60 -10.95 -15.75
N MET A 352 -15.90 -9.99 -15.12
CA MET A 352 -16.40 -8.63 -14.87
C MET A 352 -15.91 -7.62 -15.91
N PHE A 353 -16.77 -6.63 -16.23
CA PHE A 353 -16.43 -5.43 -17.01
C PHE A 353 -17.26 -4.21 -16.54
N PRO A 354 -16.64 -3.18 -15.94
CA PRO A 354 -15.23 -3.13 -15.50
C PRO A 354 -14.87 -4.25 -14.52
N GLY A 355 -13.57 -4.51 -14.36
CA GLY A 355 -13.05 -5.55 -13.48
C GLY A 355 -13.21 -5.25 -11.98
N PRO A 356 -12.84 -6.22 -11.11
CA PRO A 356 -12.98 -6.07 -9.66
C PRO A 356 -12.12 -4.93 -9.09
N THR A 357 -12.63 -4.24 -8.08
CA THR A 357 -11.86 -3.28 -7.27
C THR A 357 -10.88 -4.01 -6.36
N ILE A 358 -9.62 -3.59 -6.34
CA ILE A 358 -8.66 -3.97 -5.30
C ILE A 358 -8.81 -2.99 -4.13
N TYR A 359 -9.07 -3.52 -2.93
CA TYR A 359 -9.03 -2.76 -1.68
C TYR A 359 -7.77 -3.09 -0.88
N ALA A 360 -7.05 -2.05 -0.47
CA ALA A 360 -5.87 -2.14 0.39
C ALA A 360 -5.92 -1.01 1.44
N ARG A 361 -5.07 -1.09 2.45
CA ARG A 361 -4.66 0.03 3.30
C ARG A 361 -3.23 0.43 2.97
N GLU A 362 -2.90 1.69 3.24
CA GLU A 362 -1.51 2.11 3.31
C GLU A 362 -0.73 1.22 4.29
N GLY A 363 0.34 0.59 3.82
CA GLY A 363 1.14 -0.39 4.55
C GLY A 363 0.84 -1.86 4.22
N ASP A 364 -0.28 -2.18 3.57
CA ASP A 364 -0.60 -3.56 3.18
C ASP A 364 0.39 -4.10 2.11
N ARG A 365 0.64 -5.42 2.16
CA ARG A 365 1.25 -6.18 1.07
C ARG A 365 0.16 -6.82 0.24
N VAL A 366 0.17 -6.62 -1.06
CA VAL A 366 -0.84 -7.11 -1.99
C VAL A 366 -0.21 -8.14 -2.92
N LEU A 367 -0.81 -9.33 -2.98
CA LEU A 367 -0.47 -10.37 -3.95
C LEU A 367 -1.67 -10.55 -4.89
N VAL A 368 -1.44 -10.41 -6.19
CA VAL A 368 -2.44 -10.68 -7.23
C VAL A 368 -1.90 -11.77 -8.15
N ASN A 369 -2.47 -12.98 -8.04
CA ASN A 369 -2.18 -14.06 -8.97
C ASN A 369 -3.03 -13.86 -10.24
N VAL A 370 -2.39 -13.53 -11.36
CA VAL A 370 -3.04 -13.33 -12.65
C VAL A 370 -2.89 -14.60 -13.48
N THR A 371 -4.00 -15.27 -13.79
CA THR A 371 -4.03 -16.50 -14.60
C THR A 371 -4.62 -16.21 -15.97
N ASN A 372 -3.83 -16.35 -17.03
CA ASN A 372 -4.25 -16.00 -18.38
C ASN A 372 -4.90 -17.18 -19.12
N SER A 373 -6.23 -17.16 -19.24
CA SER A 373 -7.00 -18.11 -20.07
C SER A 373 -7.59 -17.47 -21.33
N ALA A 374 -7.20 -16.24 -21.67
CA ALA A 374 -7.63 -15.58 -22.91
C ALA A 374 -6.68 -15.93 -24.07
N GLN A 375 -7.21 -15.82 -25.30
CA GLN A 375 -6.47 -16.03 -26.56
C GLN A 375 -5.36 -14.99 -26.86
N TYR A 376 -5.20 -14.00 -25.98
CA TYR A 376 -4.24 -12.91 -26.11
C TYR A 376 -3.16 -13.02 -25.03
N ASN A 377 -1.93 -12.68 -25.36
CA ASN A 377 -0.89 -12.39 -24.37
C ASN A 377 -1.36 -11.28 -23.42
N MET A 378 -1.04 -11.41 -22.13
CA MET A 378 -1.54 -10.53 -21.08
C MET A 378 -0.44 -9.98 -20.18
N SER A 379 -0.61 -8.77 -19.67
CA SER A 379 0.11 -8.26 -18.50
C SER A 379 -0.76 -7.19 -17.84
N ILE A 380 -0.65 -7.04 -16.52
CA ILE A 380 -1.47 -6.09 -15.73
C ILE A 380 -0.55 -5.07 -15.06
N HIS A 381 -0.84 -3.78 -15.26
CA HIS A 381 -0.19 -2.67 -14.57
C HIS A 381 -1.08 -2.11 -13.46
N TRP A 382 -0.43 -1.67 -12.39
CA TRP A 382 -1.06 -1.11 -11.19
C TRP A 382 -0.85 0.41 -11.20
N HIS A 383 -1.62 1.09 -12.05
CA HIS A 383 -1.43 2.50 -12.41
C HIS A 383 -1.20 3.40 -11.21
N GLY A 384 -0.02 4.04 -11.19
CA GLY A 384 0.38 4.97 -10.15
C GLY A 384 0.90 4.35 -8.84
N LEU A 385 0.95 3.02 -8.69
CA LEU A 385 1.68 2.42 -7.57
C LEU A 385 3.19 2.63 -7.75
N LYS A 386 3.87 3.06 -6.70
CA LYS A 386 5.31 3.40 -6.76
C LYS A 386 6.22 2.18 -6.92
N GLN A 387 5.76 0.96 -6.64
CA GLN A 387 6.52 -0.29 -6.87
C GLN A 387 7.99 -0.26 -6.38
N TYR A 388 8.24 0.31 -5.20
CA TYR A 388 9.61 0.61 -4.73
C TYR A 388 10.56 -0.59 -4.85
N ARG A 389 11.61 -0.43 -5.67
CA ARG A 389 12.65 -1.42 -6.03
C ARG A 389 12.16 -2.65 -6.79
N ASN A 390 10.87 -2.71 -7.11
CA ASN A 390 10.19 -3.91 -7.60
C ASN A 390 9.52 -3.69 -8.97
N GLY A 391 10.30 -3.21 -9.94
CA GLY A 391 9.81 -3.07 -11.32
C GLY A 391 9.24 -4.38 -11.91
N TRP A 392 9.64 -5.55 -11.41
CA TRP A 392 9.08 -6.85 -11.83
C TRP A 392 7.56 -6.96 -11.63
N ALA A 393 7.02 -6.29 -10.61
CA ALA A 393 5.59 -6.24 -10.35
C ALA A 393 4.89 -5.06 -11.04
N ASP A 394 5.59 -4.27 -11.88
CA ASP A 394 5.02 -3.07 -12.51
C ASP A 394 4.04 -3.38 -13.64
N GLY A 395 4.28 -4.40 -14.49
CA GLY A 395 3.31 -4.83 -15.52
C GLY A 395 3.51 -4.46 -17.00
N PRO A 396 4.14 -3.35 -17.43
CA PRO A 396 4.22 -3.01 -18.86
C PRO A 396 5.02 -4.04 -19.67
N ALA A 397 4.35 -4.67 -20.64
CA ALA A 397 4.92 -5.76 -21.41
C ALA A 397 6.10 -5.30 -22.27
N TYR A 398 7.17 -6.10 -22.24
CA TYR A 398 8.49 -5.81 -22.80
C TYR A 398 9.20 -4.58 -22.22
N ILE A 399 8.64 -3.93 -21.20
CA ILE A 399 9.35 -2.90 -20.41
C ILE A 399 9.87 -3.51 -19.11
N THR A 400 9.02 -4.08 -18.26
CA THR A 400 9.48 -4.70 -17.00
C THR A 400 9.42 -6.22 -16.97
N GLN A 401 8.55 -6.82 -17.79
CA GLN A 401 8.39 -8.27 -17.92
C GLN A 401 8.08 -8.65 -19.37
N CYS A 402 8.29 -9.91 -19.73
CA CYS A 402 7.59 -10.49 -20.90
C CYS A 402 6.13 -10.84 -20.53
N PRO A 403 5.23 -10.99 -21.51
CA PRO A 403 3.81 -11.20 -21.23
C PRO A 403 3.49 -12.60 -20.71
N ILE A 404 2.45 -12.68 -19.90
CA ILE A 404 1.80 -13.91 -19.45
C ILE A 404 1.11 -14.54 -20.67
N LYS A 405 1.70 -15.63 -21.19
CA LYS A 405 1.17 -16.41 -22.31
C LYS A 405 -0.11 -17.15 -21.88
N THR A 406 -0.99 -17.48 -22.83
CA THR A 406 -2.22 -18.26 -22.56
C THR A 406 -1.88 -19.59 -21.90
N GLY A 407 -2.61 -19.96 -20.85
CA GLY A 407 -2.40 -21.14 -20.02
C GLY A 407 -1.46 -20.94 -18.83
N ASN A 408 -0.77 -19.80 -18.74
CA ASN A 408 0.18 -19.51 -17.65
C ASN A 408 -0.38 -18.51 -16.63
N SER A 409 0.26 -18.46 -15.47
CA SER A 409 0.00 -17.48 -14.41
C SER A 409 1.25 -16.70 -14.02
N TYR A 410 1.08 -15.56 -13.37
CA TYR A 410 2.15 -14.76 -12.75
C TYR A 410 1.62 -14.06 -11.50
N VAL A 411 2.40 -14.06 -10.42
CA VAL A 411 2.05 -13.39 -9.16
C VAL A 411 2.70 -12.02 -9.08
N TYR A 412 1.88 -10.98 -9.13
CA TYR A 412 2.28 -9.62 -8.78
C TYR A 412 2.27 -9.47 -7.26
N ASP A 413 3.43 -9.24 -6.65
CA ASP A 413 3.61 -9.12 -5.19
C ASP A 413 4.26 -7.77 -4.87
N PHE A 414 3.54 -6.89 -4.17
CA PHE A 414 3.99 -5.52 -3.92
C PHE A 414 3.45 -4.92 -2.61
N ASN A 415 4.17 -3.92 -2.08
CA ASN A 415 3.78 -3.20 -0.87
C ASN A 415 3.16 -1.84 -1.23
N VAL A 416 2.07 -1.47 -0.55
CA VAL A 416 1.40 -0.17 -0.72
C VAL A 416 2.02 0.86 0.23
N THR A 417 3.17 1.41 -0.16
CA THR A 417 3.99 2.28 0.71
C THR A 417 3.68 3.77 0.50
N ALA A 418 3.26 4.47 1.55
CA ALA A 418 3.06 5.92 1.59
C ALA A 418 2.08 6.48 0.52
N GLN A 419 1.13 5.66 0.06
CA GLN A 419 0.05 6.06 -0.85
C GLN A 419 -1.29 5.82 -0.16
N ARG A 420 -2.28 6.68 -0.42
CA ARG A 420 -3.65 6.55 0.08
C ARG A 420 -4.60 7.31 -0.83
N GLY A 421 -5.76 6.74 -1.11
CA GLY A 421 -6.71 7.30 -2.06
C GLY A 421 -7.11 6.36 -3.19
N THR A 422 -7.36 6.92 -4.36
CA THR A 422 -7.81 6.20 -5.55
C THR A 422 -6.69 6.08 -6.57
N LEU A 423 -6.41 4.85 -6.96
CA LEU A 423 -5.64 4.48 -8.15
C LEU A 423 -6.50 3.52 -9.00
N TRP A 424 -5.90 2.90 -10.01
CA TRP A 424 -6.58 1.93 -10.85
C TRP A 424 -5.57 0.92 -11.41
N TRP A 425 -6.07 -0.17 -11.98
CA TRP A 425 -5.25 -1.18 -12.65
C TRP A 425 -5.80 -1.42 -14.05
N HIS A 426 -4.93 -1.81 -14.99
CA HIS A 426 -5.33 -2.12 -16.36
C HIS A 426 -4.36 -3.07 -17.06
N ALA A 427 -4.79 -3.66 -18.17
CA ALA A 427 -3.88 -4.39 -19.04
C ALA A 427 -2.84 -3.43 -19.65
N HIS A 428 -1.56 -3.83 -19.68
CA HIS A 428 -0.47 -3.02 -20.23
C HIS A 428 0.25 -3.76 -21.36
N ILE A 429 -0.59 -4.30 -22.25
CA ILE A 429 -0.23 -4.89 -23.55
C ILE A 429 -1.41 -4.75 -24.52
N PHE A 430 -1.10 -4.30 -25.74
CA PHE A 430 -2.08 -3.93 -26.78
C PHE A 430 -3.16 -2.96 -26.26
N TRP A 431 -4.31 -2.86 -26.94
CA TRP A 431 -5.44 -2.01 -26.52
C TRP A 431 -6.40 -2.77 -25.56
N LEU A 432 -5.94 -3.85 -24.92
CA LEU A 432 -6.78 -4.69 -24.06
C LEU A 432 -7.34 -3.94 -22.84
N ARG A 433 -6.71 -2.84 -22.42
CA ARG A 433 -7.29 -1.93 -21.40
C ARG A 433 -8.58 -1.22 -21.82
N ALA A 434 -9.06 -1.39 -23.06
CA ALA A 434 -10.43 -1.01 -23.42
C ALA A 434 -11.48 -1.82 -22.66
N THR A 435 -11.12 -2.99 -22.10
CA THR A 435 -12.03 -3.86 -21.33
C THR A 435 -11.41 -4.48 -20.08
N VAL A 436 -10.09 -4.58 -20.02
CA VAL A 436 -9.33 -5.12 -18.88
C VAL A 436 -8.81 -3.97 -18.02
N TYR A 437 -9.66 -3.44 -17.14
CA TYR A 437 -9.33 -2.41 -16.16
C TYR A 437 -10.27 -2.44 -14.96
N GLY A 438 -9.83 -1.89 -13.82
CA GLY A 438 -10.63 -1.76 -12.60
C GLY A 438 -9.99 -0.81 -11.58
N ALA A 439 -10.69 -0.52 -10.48
CA ALA A 439 -10.22 0.44 -9.48
C ALA A 439 -9.23 -0.17 -8.48
N ILE A 440 -8.37 0.67 -7.89
CA ILE A 440 -7.62 0.38 -6.67
C ILE A 440 -8.01 1.44 -5.64
N VAL A 441 -8.55 1.01 -4.50
CA VAL A 441 -8.88 1.88 -3.37
C VAL A 441 -7.92 1.59 -2.23
N ILE A 442 -7.07 2.57 -1.90
CA ILE A 442 -6.10 2.51 -0.82
C ILE A 442 -6.63 3.34 0.34
N MET A 443 -7.24 2.68 1.32
CA MET A 443 -7.71 3.36 2.52
C MET A 443 -6.51 3.86 3.36
N PRO A 444 -6.68 4.91 4.19
CA PRO A 444 -5.67 5.29 5.16
C PRO A 444 -5.28 4.12 6.08
N LYS A 445 -4.09 4.22 6.70
CA LYS A 445 -3.66 3.35 7.80
C LYS A 445 -4.79 3.20 8.82
N GLN A 446 -4.94 2.01 9.39
CA GLN A 446 -6.02 1.75 10.36
C GLN A 446 -5.91 2.71 11.55
N GLY A 447 -7.04 3.34 11.91
CA GLY A 447 -7.10 4.39 12.94
C GLY A 447 -6.78 5.81 12.45
N THR A 448 -6.26 5.99 11.22
CA THR A 448 -6.04 7.32 10.63
C THR A 448 -7.30 7.82 9.91
N PRO A 449 -7.88 8.97 10.29
CA PRO A 449 -9.02 9.56 9.58
C PRO A 449 -8.59 10.22 8.25
N PHE A 450 -9.56 10.52 7.39
CA PHE A 450 -9.35 11.43 6.26
C PHE A 450 -9.05 12.86 6.75
N PRO A 451 -8.33 13.69 5.95
CA PRO A 451 -8.12 15.12 6.25
C PRO A 451 -9.36 15.99 5.98
N PHE A 452 -10.48 15.38 5.61
CA PHE A 452 -11.78 15.99 5.38
C PHE A 452 -12.86 15.20 6.16
N PRO A 453 -14.05 15.77 6.41
CA PRO A 453 -15.11 15.08 7.13
C PRO A 453 -15.43 13.72 6.52
N GLN A 454 -15.59 12.69 7.37
CA GLN A 454 -15.89 11.33 6.95
C GLN A 454 -17.16 11.31 6.06
N PRO A 455 -17.08 10.84 4.80
CA PRO A 455 -18.25 10.67 3.95
C PRO A 455 -19.18 9.57 4.49
N GLU A 456 -20.47 9.68 4.17
CA GLU A 456 -21.50 8.67 4.47
C GLU A 456 -21.17 7.33 3.77
N SER A 457 -20.79 7.42 2.50
CA SER A 457 -20.33 6.30 1.68
C SER A 457 -19.45 6.79 0.53
N GLU A 458 -18.83 5.85 -0.16
CA GLU A 458 -17.90 6.09 -1.27
C GLU A 458 -18.36 5.30 -2.50
N GLU A 459 -18.21 5.86 -3.69
CA GLU A 459 -18.61 5.22 -4.95
C GLU A 459 -17.52 5.36 -6.01
N ASN A 460 -17.27 4.30 -6.77
CA ASN A 460 -16.24 4.28 -7.81
C ASN A 460 -16.87 4.67 -9.16
N ILE A 461 -16.32 5.69 -9.82
CA ILE A 461 -16.82 6.23 -11.10
C ILE A 461 -15.73 6.05 -12.17
N LEU A 462 -15.76 4.91 -12.87
CA LEU A 462 -14.79 4.58 -13.90
C LEU A 462 -15.32 5.06 -15.26
N LEU A 463 -14.70 6.10 -15.80
CA LEU A 463 -14.93 6.57 -17.16
C LEU A 463 -14.14 5.69 -18.14
N GLY A 464 -14.71 5.38 -19.30
CA GLY A 464 -14.04 4.55 -20.32
C GLY A 464 -14.75 4.59 -21.66
N GLU A 465 -14.28 3.82 -22.63
CA GLU A 465 -14.79 3.80 -24.00
C GLU A 465 -15.31 2.40 -24.42
N TRP A 466 -16.21 2.36 -25.40
CA TRP A 466 -16.74 1.14 -25.99
C TRP A 466 -16.71 1.22 -27.52
N TRP A 467 -16.25 0.12 -28.13
CA TRP A 467 -16.38 -0.15 -29.58
C TRP A 467 -17.34 -1.33 -29.78
N ASN A 468 -18.10 -1.34 -30.87
CA ASN A 468 -18.94 -2.47 -31.26
C ASN A 468 -18.11 -3.61 -31.91
N ASN A 469 -17.00 -3.26 -32.57
CA ASN A 469 -16.04 -4.22 -33.15
C ASN A 469 -14.98 -4.66 -32.13
N ASP A 470 -14.26 -5.75 -32.41
CA ASP A 470 -13.07 -6.15 -31.64
C ASP A 470 -11.97 -5.08 -31.79
N VAL A 471 -11.43 -4.62 -30.67
CA VAL A 471 -10.51 -3.46 -30.64
C VAL A 471 -9.16 -3.82 -31.28
N GLU A 472 -8.67 -5.03 -31.05
CA GLU A 472 -7.42 -5.53 -31.65
C GLU A 472 -7.53 -5.67 -33.16
N ALA A 473 -8.70 -6.07 -33.68
CA ALA A 473 -8.98 -6.09 -35.10
C ALA A 473 -8.97 -4.69 -35.72
N LEU A 474 -9.56 -3.68 -35.06
CA LEU A 474 -9.52 -2.28 -35.51
C LEU A 474 -8.08 -1.74 -35.52
N VAL A 475 -7.29 -1.99 -34.47
CA VAL A 475 -5.87 -1.60 -34.39
C VAL A 475 -5.05 -2.25 -35.50
N LYS A 476 -5.22 -3.55 -35.74
CA LYS A 476 -4.56 -4.27 -36.85
C LYS A 476 -4.95 -3.70 -38.21
N GLN A 477 -6.22 -3.31 -38.40
CA GLN A 477 -6.69 -2.68 -39.63
C GLN A 477 -6.05 -1.30 -39.83
N GLY A 478 -6.06 -0.43 -38.81
CA GLY A 478 -5.42 0.89 -38.86
C GLY A 478 -3.93 0.79 -39.20
N ASN A 479 -3.20 -0.07 -38.48
CA ASN A 479 -1.78 -0.33 -38.71
C ASN A 479 -1.48 -0.84 -40.14
N LYS A 480 -2.33 -1.72 -40.70
CA LYS A 480 -2.18 -2.19 -42.10
C LYS A 480 -2.40 -1.07 -43.12
N LEU A 481 -3.24 -0.09 -42.81
CA LEU A 481 -3.49 1.08 -43.66
C LEU A 481 -2.44 2.19 -43.47
N GLY A 482 -1.77 2.24 -42.32
CA GLY A 482 -0.92 3.37 -41.90
C GLY A 482 -1.70 4.53 -41.28
N LEU A 483 -2.93 4.27 -40.83
CA LEU A 483 -3.93 5.22 -40.33
C LEU A 483 -4.30 4.94 -38.87
N PRO A 484 -4.89 5.89 -38.12
CA PRO A 484 -5.50 5.57 -36.83
C PRO A 484 -6.61 4.51 -36.99
N PRO A 485 -6.83 3.65 -35.97
CA PRO A 485 -8.04 2.85 -35.89
C PRO A 485 -9.27 3.76 -35.70
N ASN A 486 -10.46 3.23 -35.99
CA ASN A 486 -11.70 3.98 -35.78
C ASN A 486 -11.88 4.36 -34.30
N MET A 487 -12.34 5.59 -34.06
CA MET A 487 -12.84 6.10 -32.77
C MET A 487 -13.95 5.23 -32.17
N SER A 488 -14.20 5.39 -30.86
CA SER A 488 -15.20 4.61 -30.12
C SER A 488 -16.64 4.88 -30.56
N ASP A 489 -17.49 3.86 -30.36
CA ASP A 489 -18.92 3.95 -30.59
C ASP A 489 -19.64 4.67 -29.44
N ALA A 490 -19.11 4.58 -28.22
CA ALA A 490 -19.59 5.32 -27.06
C ALA A 490 -18.56 5.45 -25.92
N HIS A 491 -18.46 6.64 -25.36
CA HIS A 491 -18.04 6.84 -23.97
C HIS A 491 -18.97 6.11 -22.96
N THR A 492 -18.43 5.78 -21.78
CA THR A 492 -19.13 5.04 -20.72
C THR A 492 -18.79 5.55 -19.31
N ILE A 493 -19.73 5.36 -18.38
CA ILE A 493 -19.53 5.47 -16.93
C ILE A 493 -19.82 4.10 -16.31
N ASN A 494 -18.88 3.55 -15.54
CA ASN A 494 -18.91 2.17 -15.02
C ASN A 494 -19.22 1.13 -16.12
N GLY A 495 -18.63 1.35 -17.31
CA GLY A 495 -18.83 0.51 -18.48
C GLY A 495 -20.25 0.56 -19.06
N LYS A 496 -21.06 1.58 -18.77
CA LYS A 496 -22.41 1.82 -19.32
C LYS A 496 -22.47 3.16 -20.09
N PRO A 497 -22.98 3.21 -21.33
CA PRO A 497 -23.09 4.46 -22.08
C PRO A 497 -24.11 5.47 -21.50
N GLY A 498 -25.22 4.98 -20.94
CA GLY A 498 -26.35 5.79 -20.46
C GLY A 498 -27.54 5.81 -21.43
N PRO A 499 -28.62 6.53 -21.10
CA PRO A 499 -29.95 6.24 -21.65
C PRO A 499 -30.22 6.79 -23.05
N LEU A 500 -29.36 7.69 -23.56
CA LEU A 500 -29.49 8.21 -24.92
C LEU A 500 -28.88 7.30 -26.00
N PHE A 501 -28.32 6.16 -25.59
CA PHE A 501 -27.74 5.18 -26.50
C PHE A 501 -28.68 3.98 -26.73
N PRO A 502 -28.63 3.35 -27.93
CA PRO A 502 -29.40 2.13 -28.22
C PRO A 502 -29.22 1.05 -27.14
N CYS A 503 -30.32 0.38 -26.78
CA CYS A 503 -30.37 -0.68 -25.76
C CYS A 503 -29.68 -0.39 -24.41
N SER A 504 -29.50 0.89 -24.03
CA SER A 504 -28.67 1.26 -22.86
C SER A 504 -29.45 1.84 -21.67
N ASP A 505 -30.65 2.38 -21.88
CA ASP A 505 -31.51 3.01 -20.85
C ASP A 505 -31.69 2.14 -19.59
N LYS A 506 -32.26 0.94 -19.73
CA LYS A 506 -32.50 -0.04 -18.65
C LYS A 506 -31.22 -0.52 -17.92
N HIS A 507 -30.05 -0.17 -18.41
CA HIS A 507 -28.75 -0.59 -17.87
C HIS A 507 -27.84 0.60 -17.52
N THR A 508 -28.37 1.82 -17.51
CA THR A 508 -27.69 3.03 -17.04
C THR A 508 -27.23 2.84 -15.60
N PHE A 509 -25.96 3.18 -15.29
CA PHE A 509 -25.47 3.17 -13.91
C PHE A 509 -26.23 4.21 -13.08
N ALA A 510 -26.68 3.81 -11.88
CA ALA A 510 -27.35 4.69 -10.94
C ALA A 510 -26.82 4.46 -9.52
N MET A 511 -26.56 5.55 -8.80
CA MET A 511 -26.24 5.54 -7.37
C MET A 511 -27.35 6.24 -6.58
N GLU A 512 -27.68 5.73 -5.40
CA GLU A 512 -28.70 6.30 -4.53
C GLU A 512 -28.06 7.19 -3.44
N VAL A 513 -28.69 8.34 -3.15
CA VAL A 513 -28.26 9.27 -2.10
C VAL A 513 -29.42 9.68 -1.19
N GLU A 514 -29.11 9.94 0.07
CA GLU A 514 -30.00 10.57 1.05
C GLU A 514 -29.72 12.07 1.18
N GLN A 515 -30.77 12.88 1.32
CA GLN A 515 -30.65 14.34 1.37
C GLN A 515 -29.83 14.81 2.58
N GLY A 516 -28.96 15.79 2.37
CA GLY A 516 -28.10 16.38 3.40
C GLY A 516 -26.81 15.60 3.70
N LYS A 517 -26.69 14.34 3.24
CA LYS A 517 -25.48 13.53 3.36
C LYS A 517 -24.39 13.94 2.35
N THR A 518 -23.15 13.53 2.62
CA THR A 518 -21.99 13.77 1.76
C THR A 518 -21.36 12.45 1.31
N TYR A 519 -21.07 12.34 0.02
CA TYR A 519 -20.54 11.14 -0.64
C TYR A 519 -19.17 11.42 -1.23
N LEU A 520 -18.27 10.45 -1.20
CA LEU A 520 -16.96 10.54 -1.86
C LEU A 520 -17.02 9.78 -3.19
N LEU A 521 -16.97 10.51 -4.31
CA LEU A 521 -16.89 9.89 -5.63
C LEU A 521 -15.43 9.75 -6.04
N ARG A 522 -15.01 8.52 -6.32
CA ARG A 522 -13.66 8.14 -6.74
C ARG A 522 -13.63 8.03 -8.26
N ILE A 523 -13.31 9.14 -8.93
CA ILE A 523 -13.41 9.25 -10.39
C ILE A 523 -12.07 8.84 -11.03
N ILE A 524 -12.13 7.91 -11.99
CA ILE A 524 -10.98 7.36 -12.71
C ILE A 524 -11.25 7.54 -14.20
N ASN A 525 -10.31 8.08 -14.97
CA ASN A 525 -10.40 8.04 -16.43
C ASN A 525 -9.56 6.88 -17.01
N ALA A 526 -10.26 5.80 -17.34
CA ALA A 526 -9.71 4.61 -18.01
C ALA A 526 -9.97 4.61 -19.53
N ALA A 527 -10.49 5.71 -20.11
CA ALA A 527 -10.60 5.88 -21.56
C ALA A 527 -9.23 5.72 -22.24
N LEU A 528 -9.23 5.32 -23.51
CA LEU A 528 -8.00 5.08 -24.25
C LEU A 528 -7.46 6.38 -24.83
N ASN A 529 -8.31 7.23 -25.39
CA ASN A 529 -7.84 8.35 -26.22
C ASN A 529 -8.44 9.73 -25.87
N ASP A 530 -9.41 9.82 -24.95
CA ASP A 530 -10.13 11.07 -24.71
C ASP A 530 -10.00 11.60 -23.26
N GLN A 531 -9.63 12.89 -23.13
CA GLN A 531 -9.75 13.64 -21.87
C GLN A 531 -11.21 14.06 -21.67
N LEU A 532 -11.74 13.95 -20.44
CA LEU A 532 -13.17 14.08 -20.19
C LEU A 532 -13.49 15.22 -19.23
N PHE A 533 -14.46 16.06 -19.60
CA PHE A 533 -15.20 16.86 -18.64
C PHE A 533 -16.23 15.98 -17.93
N PHE A 534 -16.25 16.02 -16.60
CA PHE A 534 -17.25 15.34 -15.77
C PHE A 534 -18.00 16.35 -14.88
N ALA A 535 -19.32 16.26 -14.83
CA ALA A 535 -20.18 17.09 -13.99
C ALA A 535 -21.44 16.34 -13.50
N ILE A 536 -22.06 16.86 -12.44
CA ILE A 536 -23.30 16.33 -11.88
C ILE A 536 -24.35 17.45 -11.81
N ALA A 537 -25.55 17.19 -12.32
CA ALA A 537 -26.58 18.22 -12.42
C ALA A 537 -26.92 18.81 -11.04
N GLY A 538 -26.83 20.14 -10.89
CA GLY A 538 -27.12 20.86 -9.65
C GLY A 538 -26.16 20.60 -8.48
N HIS A 539 -25.11 19.79 -8.64
CA HIS A 539 -24.24 19.38 -7.55
C HIS A 539 -22.80 19.87 -7.74
N ASN A 540 -22.34 20.69 -6.81
CA ASN A 540 -20.95 21.09 -6.69
C ASN A 540 -20.04 19.89 -6.39
N LEU A 541 -18.86 19.87 -7.00
CA LEU A 541 -17.80 18.89 -6.78
C LEU A 541 -16.68 19.56 -5.97
N THR A 542 -16.42 19.09 -4.75
CA THR A 542 -15.27 19.56 -3.95
C THR A 542 -14.11 18.59 -4.09
N VAL A 543 -13.10 18.95 -4.88
CA VAL A 543 -11.90 18.14 -5.12
C VAL A 543 -11.09 18.06 -3.83
N VAL A 544 -10.73 16.84 -3.41
CA VAL A 544 -9.97 16.60 -2.16
C VAL A 544 -8.73 15.72 -2.35
N GLU A 545 -8.60 15.06 -3.50
CA GLU A 545 -7.52 14.12 -3.78
C GLU A 545 -7.34 13.96 -5.29
N VAL A 546 -6.09 13.76 -5.73
CA VAL A 546 -5.74 13.33 -7.09
C VAL A 546 -4.62 12.29 -7.01
N ASP A 547 -4.63 11.27 -7.86
CA ASP A 547 -3.54 10.30 -8.03
C ASP A 547 -3.02 9.67 -6.70
N ALA A 548 -3.94 9.40 -5.76
CA ALA A 548 -3.68 8.94 -4.39
C ALA A 548 -2.79 9.89 -3.54
N VAL A 549 -2.98 11.20 -3.72
CA VAL A 549 -2.43 12.29 -2.91
C VAL A 549 -3.53 13.31 -2.59
N TYR A 550 -3.63 13.73 -1.32
CA TYR A 550 -4.58 14.76 -0.91
C TYR A 550 -4.23 16.15 -1.47
N THR A 551 -5.25 16.88 -1.93
CA THR A 551 -5.13 18.26 -2.42
C THR A 551 -5.61 19.26 -1.39
N LYS A 552 -5.25 20.53 -1.55
CA LYS A 552 -5.99 21.62 -0.90
C LYS A 552 -7.43 21.61 -1.46
N PRO A 553 -8.47 21.53 -0.61
CA PRO A 553 -9.83 21.42 -1.12
C PRO A 553 -10.27 22.65 -1.90
N PHE A 554 -10.89 22.45 -3.05
CA PHE A 554 -11.57 23.51 -3.79
C PHE A 554 -12.84 22.99 -4.48
N THR A 555 -13.83 23.86 -4.64
CA THR A 555 -15.13 23.52 -5.20
C THR A 555 -15.24 23.99 -6.66
N THR A 556 -15.88 23.18 -7.50
CA THR A 556 -16.09 23.42 -8.93
C THR A 556 -17.39 22.76 -9.40
N GLN A 557 -17.97 23.21 -10.52
CA GLN A 557 -19.18 22.60 -11.12
C GLN A 557 -18.86 21.39 -12.00
N ALA A 558 -17.62 21.31 -12.49
CA ALA A 558 -17.12 20.22 -13.32
C ALA A 558 -15.63 19.97 -13.00
N ILE A 559 -15.11 18.82 -13.42
CA ILE A 559 -13.67 18.54 -13.46
C ILE A 559 -13.25 18.23 -14.90
N LEU A 560 -11.98 18.47 -15.22
CA LEU A 560 -11.31 17.84 -16.37
C LEU A 560 -10.48 16.67 -15.84
N ILE A 561 -10.55 15.51 -16.48
CA ILE A 561 -9.78 14.33 -16.10
C ILE A 561 -9.26 13.61 -17.34
N ALA A 562 -7.94 13.50 -17.47
CA ALA A 562 -7.29 12.87 -18.61
C ALA A 562 -7.07 11.36 -18.38
N PRO A 563 -6.96 10.52 -19.44
CA PRO A 563 -6.60 9.11 -19.29
C PRO A 563 -5.40 8.90 -18.36
N GLY A 564 -5.52 7.95 -17.42
CA GLY A 564 -4.52 7.69 -16.38
C GLY A 564 -4.76 8.43 -15.07
N GLN A 565 -5.43 9.58 -15.09
CA GLN A 565 -5.68 10.36 -13.88
C GLN A 565 -6.80 9.78 -13.01
N THR A 566 -6.66 9.98 -11.70
CA THR A 566 -7.75 9.83 -10.73
C THR A 566 -8.00 11.16 -10.01
N THR A 567 -9.25 11.39 -9.64
CA THR A 567 -9.70 12.58 -8.89
C THR A 567 -10.83 12.17 -7.95
N ASN A 568 -10.69 12.43 -6.64
CA ASN A 568 -11.80 12.25 -5.71
C ASN A 568 -12.48 13.57 -5.40
N VAL A 569 -13.81 13.53 -5.40
CA VAL A 569 -14.66 14.68 -5.10
C VAL A 569 -15.66 14.35 -4.00
N LEU A 570 -15.81 15.26 -3.04
CA LEU A 570 -16.93 15.24 -2.11
C LEU A 570 -18.15 15.90 -2.78
N VAL A 571 -19.28 15.20 -2.74
CA VAL A 571 -20.57 15.63 -3.26
C VAL A 571 -21.59 15.63 -2.13
N GLN A 572 -22.12 16.81 -1.79
CA GLN A 572 -23.19 16.93 -0.81
C GLN A 572 -24.55 16.86 -1.51
N ALA A 573 -25.42 15.95 -1.07
CA ALA A 573 -26.78 15.79 -1.57
C ALA A 573 -27.72 16.89 -1.04
N SER A 574 -27.39 18.16 -1.34
CA SER A 574 -28.08 19.36 -0.83
C SER A 574 -29.28 19.81 -1.68
N GLN A 575 -29.43 19.28 -2.90
CA GLN A 575 -30.52 19.64 -3.81
C GLN A 575 -31.90 19.10 -3.33
N VAL A 576 -32.97 19.59 -3.97
CA VAL A 576 -34.32 19.06 -3.81
C VAL A 576 -34.34 17.58 -4.22
N PRO A 577 -34.95 16.66 -3.44
CA PRO A 577 -34.97 15.24 -3.76
C PRO A 577 -35.55 14.97 -5.16
N SER A 578 -34.70 14.49 -6.06
CA SER A 578 -35.02 14.25 -7.47
C SER A 578 -33.97 13.28 -8.08
N ARG A 579 -33.91 13.21 -9.41
CA ARG A 579 -32.89 12.46 -10.16
C ARG A 579 -32.04 13.44 -10.96
N TYR A 580 -30.73 13.21 -10.96
CA TYR A 580 -29.74 14.12 -11.53
C TYR A 580 -28.77 13.31 -12.41
N PHE A 581 -28.51 13.75 -13.63
CA PHE A 581 -27.48 13.11 -14.45
C PHE A 581 -26.09 13.49 -13.96
N MET A 582 -25.28 12.46 -13.74
CA MET A 582 -23.83 12.53 -13.90
C MET A 582 -23.53 12.41 -15.40
N ALA A 583 -22.65 13.24 -15.95
CA ALA A 583 -22.31 13.19 -17.37
C ALA A 583 -20.82 13.36 -17.62
N ALA A 584 -20.30 12.63 -18.61
CA ALA A 584 -18.94 12.75 -19.11
C ALA A 584 -18.94 13.03 -20.62
N ARG A 585 -18.19 14.02 -21.08
CA ARG A 585 -18.04 14.42 -22.49
C ARG A 585 -16.56 14.74 -22.77
N PRO A 586 -16.01 14.43 -23.95
CA PRO A 586 -14.64 14.80 -24.25
C PRO A 586 -14.37 16.30 -24.27
N PHE A 587 -13.13 16.63 -23.93
CA PHE A 587 -12.46 17.89 -24.20
C PHE A 587 -11.81 17.79 -25.58
N MET A 588 -12.24 18.67 -26.50
CA MET A 588 -11.86 18.78 -27.90
C MET A 588 -11.00 20.03 -28.10
N ASP A 589 -9.73 19.93 -27.76
CA ASP A 589 -8.76 21.02 -27.82
C ASP A 589 -8.08 21.16 -29.18
N ALA A 590 -7.97 20.05 -29.92
CA ALA A 590 -7.49 19.97 -31.29
C ALA A 590 -8.64 19.69 -32.28
N PRO A 591 -8.52 20.08 -33.58
CA PRO A 591 -9.51 19.79 -34.61
C PRO A 591 -9.43 18.34 -35.11
N LEU A 592 -9.46 17.38 -34.19
CA LEU A 592 -9.36 15.94 -34.44
C LEU A 592 -10.74 15.26 -34.38
N SER A 593 -10.88 14.14 -35.10
CA SER A 593 -12.11 13.34 -35.10
C SER A 593 -12.12 12.34 -33.94
N ILE A 594 -12.90 12.63 -32.91
CA ILE A 594 -13.04 11.81 -31.69
C ILE A 594 -14.51 11.47 -31.38
N ASP A 595 -14.78 10.62 -30.38
CA ASP A 595 -16.15 10.30 -29.96
C ASP A 595 -16.82 11.44 -29.19
N ASN A 596 -17.40 12.40 -29.91
CA ASN A 596 -18.09 13.56 -29.33
C ASN A 596 -19.36 13.25 -28.50
N LYS A 597 -19.71 11.97 -28.30
CA LYS A 597 -20.92 11.54 -27.59
C LYS A 597 -20.73 11.65 -26.07
N THR A 598 -21.81 11.98 -25.37
CA THR A 598 -21.78 12.22 -23.91
C THR A 598 -22.31 10.99 -23.15
N ALA A 599 -21.45 10.35 -22.36
CA ALA A 599 -21.84 9.28 -21.45
C ALA A 599 -22.65 9.83 -20.26
N LYS A 600 -23.61 9.04 -19.76
CA LYS A 600 -24.50 9.46 -18.67
C LYS A 600 -24.77 8.35 -17.66
N ALA A 601 -24.82 8.74 -16.39
CA ALA A 601 -25.23 7.94 -15.25
C ALA A 601 -26.15 8.77 -14.33
N ILE A 602 -26.77 8.17 -13.33
CA ILE A 602 -27.81 8.82 -12.53
C ILE A 602 -27.39 8.87 -11.05
N LEU A 603 -27.40 10.05 -10.46
CA LEU A 603 -27.46 10.25 -9.01
C LEU A 603 -28.94 10.45 -8.66
N GLN A 604 -29.52 9.53 -7.91
CA GLN A 604 -30.94 9.56 -7.54
C GLN A 604 -31.12 9.69 -6.04
N TYR A 605 -32.04 10.54 -5.62
CA TYR A 605 -32.42 10.61 -4.22
C TYR A 605 -33.30 9.43 -3.85
N LYS A 606 -33.08 8.90 -2.65
CA LYS A 606 -33.83 7.77 -2.08
C LYS A 606 -35.33 8.02 -2.11
N GLY A 607 -36.09 7.03 -2.59
CA GLY A 607 -37.55 7.07 -2.69
C GLY A 607 -38.11 7.81 -3.91
N ILE A 608 -37.28 8.39 -4.79
CA ILE A 608 -37.76 9.03 -6.02
C ILE A 608 -38.07 7.99 -7.11
N PRO A 609 -39.28 7.95 -7.69
CA PRO A 609 -39.63 7.00 -8.73
C PRO A 609 -38.74 7.09 -9.98
N THR A 610 -38.43 5.94 -10.59
CA THR A 610 -37.64 5.86 -11.84
C THR A 610 -38.33 6.47 -13.06
N THR A 611 -39.63 6.79 -12.96
CA THR A 611 -40.41 7.54 -13.96
C THR A 611 -40.09 9.03 -13.98
N VAL A 612 -39.48 9.59 -12.92
CA VAL A 612 -39.00 10.97 -12.90
C VAL A 612 -37.77 11.09 -13.82
N LEU A 613 -37.82 11.98 -14.80
CA LEU A 613 -36.71 12.20 -15.73
C LEU A 613 -35.54 12.90 -15.02
N PRO A 614 -34.29 12.42 -15.14
CA PRO A 614 -33.16 13.06 -14.48
C PRO A 614 -32.78 14.41 -15.12
N ILE A 615 -32.40 15.37 -14.29
CA ILE A 615 -32.00 16.73 -14.69
C ILE A 615 -30.60 16.69 -15.34
N LEU A 616 -30.36 17.47 -16.40
CA LEU A 616 -29.09 17.49 -17.13
C LEU A 616 -28.08 18.49 -16.51
N PRO A 617 -26.77 18.15 -16.44
CA PRO A 617 -25.73 19.10 -16.04
C PRO A 617 -25.36 20.05 -17.18
N GLN A 618 -24.88 21.24 -16.81
CA GLN A 618 -24.17 22.14 -17.71
C GLN A 618 -22.68 21.76 -17.72
N LEU A 619 -22.22 21.09 -18.78
CA LEU A 619 -20.80 20.78 -19.00
C LEU A 619 -20.08 21.95 -19.71
N PRO A 620 -18.81 22.26 -19.37
CA PRO A 620 -17.96 23.21 -20.11
C PRO A 620 -17.94 22.88 -21.60
N ALA A 621 -17.88 23.89 -22.47
CA ALA A 621 -17.93 23.67 -23.92
C ALA A 621 -16.81 22.70 -24.36
N PRO A 622 -17.02 21.86 -25.39
CA PRO A 622 -16.05 20.82 -25.75
C PRO A 622 -14.62 21.36 -25.91
N ASN A 623 -14.45 22.56 -26.47
CA ASN A 623 -13.15 23.22 -26.67
C ASN A 623 -12.80 24.29 -25.61
N ASP A 624 -13.32 24.18 -24.38
CA ASP A 624 -13.10 25.17 -23.32
C ASP A 624 -11.72 25.03 -22.65
N THR A 625 -10.68 25.43 -23.38
CA THR A 625 -9.29 25.45 -22.92
C THR A 625 -9.10 26.40 -21.73
N THR A 626 -9.91 27.46 -21.63
CA THR A 626 -9.89 28.39 -20.49
C THR A 626 -10.31 27.68 -19.21
N PHE A 627 -11.38 26.88 -19.24
CA PHE A 627 -11.78 26.04 -18.13
C PHE A 627 -10.71 25.00 -17.80
N ALA A 628 -10.14 24.32 -18.80
CA ALA A 628 -9.09 23.32 -18.61
C ALA A 628 -7.87 23.88 -17.84
N LEU A 629 -7.33 25.02 -18.30
CA LEU A 629 -6.22 25.72 -17.64
C LEU A 629 -6.60 26.21 -16.24
N SER A 630 -7.81 26.79 -16.07
CA SER A 630 -8.29 27.29 -14.78
C SER A 630 -8.51 26.17 -13.75
N TYR A 631 -8.97 24.99 -14.18
CA TYR A 631 -9.11 23.82 -13.33
C TYR A 631 -7.74 23.30 -12.87
N ASN A 632 -6.80 23.10 -13.81
CA ASN A 632 -5.46 22.62 -13.50
C ASN A 632 -4.69 23.59 -12.59
N ALA A 633 -4.84 24.90 -12.78
CA ALA A 633 -4.20 25.91 -11.93
C ALA A 633 -4.71 25.95 -10.47
N LYS A 634 -5.86 25.33 -10.17
CA LYS A 634 -6.39 25.21 -8.79
C LYS A 634 -5.84 23.99 -8.04
N LEU A 635 -5.31 22.99 -8.75
CA LEU A 635 -4.71 21.80 -8.13
C LEU A 635 -3.44 22.17 -7.37
N ARG A 636 -3.43 21.93 -6.07
CA ARG A 636 -2.29 22.16 -5.17
C ARG A 636 -2.22 21.02 -4.16
N SER A 637 -1.02 20.56 -3.82
CA SER A 637 -0.82 19.55 -2.77
C SER A 637 -1.32 20.09 -1.43
N LEU A 638 -1.92 19.23 -0.60
CA LEU A 638 -2.46 19.63 0.71
C LEU A 638 -1.43 20.41 1.56
N ASN A 639 -0.18 19.93 1.57
CA ASN A 639 0.98 20.53 2.22
C ASN A 639 0.70 20.97 3.68
N SER A 640 0.36 19.99 4.52
CA SER A 640 0.16 20.15 5.97
C SER A 640 1.28 19.46 6.76
N PRO A 641 1.40 19.68 8.08
CA PRO A 641 2.37 18.96 8.91
C PRO A 641 2.23 17.43 8.86
N GLN A 642 1.01 16.91 8.64
CA GLN A 642 0.74 15.47 8.49
C GLN A 642 0.95 14.98 7.04
N PHE A 643 0.79 15.86 6.06
CA PHE A 643 0.87 15.54 4.63
C PHE A 643 1.74 16.60 3.90
N PRO A 644 3.07 16.63 4.15
CA PRO A 644 3.96 17.65 3.61
C PRO A 644 4.23 17.44 2.13
N ALA A 645 4.27 18.54 1.36
CA ALA A 645 4.71 18.52 -0.03
C ALA A 645 6.25 18.61 -0.08
N ASN A 646 6.92 17.46 -0.18
CA ASN A 646 8.39 17.37 -0.17
C ASN A 646 9.03 17.74 -1.53
N VAL A 647 8.75 18.95 -2.01
CA VAL A 647 9.18 19.42 -3.34
C VAL A 647 10.70 19.50 -3.45
N PRO A 648 11.34 18.83 -4.43
CA PRO A 648 12.77 19.00 -4.67
C PRO A 648 13.11 20.41 -5.15
N THR A 649 13.77 21.21 -4.32
CA THR A 649 14.19 22.59 -4.64
C THR A 649 15.48 22.64 -5.46
N LYS A 650 16.47 21.83 -5.08
CA LYS A 650 17.71 21.61 -5.85
C LYS A 650 17.48 20.55 -6.94
N VAL A 651 17.76 20.92 -8.18
CA VAL A 651 17.76 20.03 -9.35
C VAL A 651 19.20 19.57 -9.64
N ASP A 652 19.38 18.30 -9.99
CA ASP A 652 20.69 17.74 -10.38
C ASP A 652 20.78 17.51 -11.89
N ARG A 653 19.65 17.33 -12.60
CA ARG A 653 19.58 17.25 -14.07
C ARG A 653 18.30 17.89 -14.61
N HIS A 654 18.45 18.74 -15.63
CA HIS A 654 17.34 19.30 -16.39
C HIS A 654 17.18 18.54 -17.72
N LEU A 655 15.94 18.23 -18.07
CA LEU A 655 15.54 17.55 -19.30
C LEU A 655 14.48 18.39 -20.02
N PHE A 656 14.55 18.41 -21.35
CA PHE A 656 13.59 19.09 -22.22
C PHE A 656 13.17 18.14 -23.33
N TYR A 657 11.96 17.58 -23.23
CA TYR A 657 11.44 16.59 -24.17
C TYR A 657 10.32 17.21 -25.02
N THR A 658 10.58 17.40 -26.30
CA THR A 658 9.56 17.81 -27.27
C THR A 658 8.68 16.64 -27.66
N ILE A 659 7.37 16.86 -27.68
CA ILE A 659 6.33 15.92 -28.08
C ILE A 659 5.98 16.21 -29.54
N GLY A 660 6.16 15.25 -30.44
CA GLY A 660 5.90 15.47 -31.86
C GLY A 660 5.18 14.30 -32.52
N LEU A 661 4.07 14.60 -33.19
CA LEU A 661 3.43 13.70 -34.16
C LEU A 661 4.18 13.78 -35.50
N GLY A 662 4.23 12.68 -36.24
CA GLY A 662 5.06 12.55 -37.44
C GLY A 662 4.60 11.48 -38.40
N ILE A 663 5.24 11.39 -39.57
CA ILE A 663 4.91 10.45 -40.63
C ILE A 663 6.20 9.77 -41.10
N ASN A 664 6.28 8.45 -40.95
CA ASN A 664 7.41 7.64 -41.41
C ASN A 664 7.03 6.79 -42.63
N PRO A 665 7.99 6.46 -43.52
CA PRO A 665 7.79 5.46 -44.55
C PRO A 665 7.42 4.10 -43.94
N CYS A 666 6.40 3.45 -44.50
CA CYS A 666 5.97 2.10 -44.13
C CYS A 666 5.74 1.27 -45.40
N PRO A 667 6.76 0.56 -45.91
CA PRO A 667 6.65 -0.24 -47.14
C PRO A 667 5.60 -1.37 -47.07
N THR A 668 5.21 -1.78 -45.87
CA THR A 668 4.19 -2.80 -45.61
C THR A 668 2.78 -2.23 -45.43
N CYS A 669 2.62 -0.92 -45.28
CA CYS A 669 1.33 -0.25 -45.14
C CYS A 669 0.74 0.07 -46.51
N LEU A 670 -0.59 -0.01 -46.66
CA LEU A 670 -1.26 0.26 -47.94
C LEU A 670 -1.00 1.68 -48.45
N ASN A 671 -0.91 2.67 -47.55
CA ASN A 671 -0.62 4.06 -47.91
C ASN A 671 0.88 4.35 -48.15
N GLY A 672 1.77 3.35 -48.01
CA GLY A 672 3.23 3.52 -48.10
C GLY A 672 3.87 4.32 -46.95
N THR A 673 3.07 4.90 -46.07
CA THR A 673 3.47 5.68 -44.89
C THR A 673 2.67 5.25 -43.66
N GLN A 674 3.14 5.66 -42.49
CA GLN A 674 2.53 5.40 -41.19
C GLN A 674 2.59 6.67 -40.33
N LEU A 675 1.50 6.99 -39.64
CA LEU A 675 1.51 7.96 -38.54
C LEU A 675 2.31 7.43 -37.33
N THR A 676 3.13 8.31 -36.78
CA THR A 676 4.06 8.02 -35.68
C THR A 676 4.03 9.17 -34.68
N ALA A 677 4.57 8.92 -33.49
CA ALA A 677 4.72 9.93 -32.46
C ALA A 677 6.07 9.73 -31.76
N SER A 678 6.62 10.81 -31.21
CA SER A 678 8.03 10.85 -30.78
C SER A 678 8.28 11.77 -29.60
N LEU A 679 9.27 11.41 -28.79
CA LEU A 679 9.91 12.30 -27.82
C LEU A 679 11.29 12.68 -28.36
N ASN A 680 11.63 13.97 -28.40
CA ASN A 680 12.90 14.48 -28.97
C ASN A 680 13.24 13.90 -30.35
N ASN A 681 12.22 13.80 -31.22
CA ASN A 681 12.28 13.22 -32.56
C ASN A 681 12.72 11.72 -32.62
N ILE A 682 12.52 10.99 -31.52
CA ILE A 682 12.71 9.54 -31.44
C ILE A 682 11.36 8.86 -31.25
N THR A 683 10.96 8.05 -32.22
CA THR A 683 9.79 7.17 -32.13
C THR A 683 10.22 5.84 -31.51
N PHE A 684 9.63 5.51 -30.36
CA PHE A 684 10.05 4.37 -29.58
C PHE A 684 9.64 3.04 -30.20
N VAL A 685 10.61 2.15 -30.39
CA VAL A 685 10.37 0.77 -30.83
C VAL A 685 10.34 -0.16 -29.62
N MET A 686 9.26 -0.94 -29.47
CA MET A 686 9.16 -1.95 -28.42
C MET A 686 10.18 -3.07 -28.64
N PRO A 687 10.96 -3.47 -27.62
CA PRO A 687 11.84 -4.63 -27.71
C PRO A 687 11.05 -5.94 -27.64
N GLN A 688 11.73 -7.07 -27.82
CA GLN A 688 11.18 -8.42 -27.64
C GLN A 688 11.55 -9.05 -26.28
N ILE A 689 12.38 -8.37 -25.49
CA ILE A 689 12.82 -8.76 -24.14
C ILE A 689 12.50 -7.59 -23.21
N GLY A 690 12.02 -7.87 -21.99
CA GLY A 690 11.80 -6.85 -20.97
C GLY A 690 13.02 -5.96 -20.76
N LEU A 691 12.89 -4.64 -20.86
CA LEU A 691 13.99 -3.69 -20.62
C LEU A 691 14.60 -3.83 -19.22
N LEU A 692 13.79 -4.09 -18.19
CA LEU A 692 14.27 -4.41 -16.84
C LEU A 692 15.06 -5.72 -16.80
N GLN A 693 14.59 -6.76 -17.49
CA GLN A 693 15.30 -8.03 -17.63
C GLN A 693 16.64 -7.84 -18.36
N ALA A 694 16.65 -7.08 -19.46
CA ALA A 694 17.86 -6.75 -20.20
C ALA A 694 18.84 -5.88 -19.39
N HIS A 695 18.34 -4.97 -18.57
CA HIS A 695 19.14 -4.17 -17.64
C HIS A 695 19.76 -5.04 -16.54
N TYR A 696 18.94 -5.81 -15.83
CA TYR A 696 19.34 -6.64 -14.68
C TYR A 696 20.33 -7.75 -15.08
N PHE A 697 20.07 -8.45 -16.18
CA PHE A 697 20.96 -9.50 -16.72
C PHE A 697 22.00 -8.97 -17.71
N ASN A 698 22.14 -7.64 -17.87
CA ASN A 698 23.15 -7.00 -18.71
C ASN A 698 23.14 -7.46 -20.20
N ILE A 699 21.96 -7.79 -20.73
CA ILE A 699 21.75 -8.31 -22.08
C ILE A 699 22.03 -7.21 -23.11
N LYS A 700 22.98 -7.45 -24.01
CA LYS A 700 23.40 -6.46 -25.02
C LYS A 700 22.44 -6.45 -26.23
N GLY A 701 22.37 -5.31 -26.91
CA GLY A 701 21.59 -5.14 -28.15
C GLY A 701 20.09 -4.87 -27.99
N VAL A 702 19.54 -4.95 -26.77
CA VAL A 702 18.09 -4.73 -26.53
C VAL A 702 17.71 -3.24 -26.55
N PHE A 703 18.53 -2.37 -25.95
CA PHE A 703 18.29 -0.93 -25.88
C PHE A 703 19.59 -0.13 -25.73
N ARG A 704 19.49 1.20 -25.86
CA ARG A 704 20.58 2.14 -25.56
C ARG A 704 20.18 3.12 -24.47
N THR A 705 21.14 3.56 -23.65
CA THR A 705 20.96 4.52 -22.54
C THR A 705 21.29 5.97 -22.93
N ASP A 706 21.16 6.31 -24.22
CA ASP A 706 21.64 7.54 -24.82
C ASP A 706 20.50 8.45 -25.31
N PHE A 707 19.31 8.35 -24.69
CA PHE A 707 18.19 9.25 -24.99
C PHE A 707 18.60 10.71 -24.70
N PRO A 708 18.38 11.66 -25.62
CA PRO A 708 18.95 12.99 -25.52
C PRO A 708 18.15 13.89 -24.56
N ASP A 709 18.88 14.65 -23.74
CA ASP A 709 18.32 15.56 -22.73
C ASP A 709 17.58 16.74 -23.35
N HIS A 710 17.86 17.06 -24.61
CA HIS A 710 17.22 18.13 -25.39
C HIS A 710 16.89 17.65 -26.81
N PRO A 711 15.94 18.29 -27.52
CA PRO A 711 15.65 18.00 -28.91
C PRO A 711 16.89 18.23 -29.78
N PRO A 712 17.19 17.35 -30.76
CA PRO A 712 18.39 17.47 -31.59
C PRO A 712 18.48 18.76 -32.42
N THR A 713 17.33 19.37 -32.72
CA THR A 713 17.22 20.59 -33.51
C THR A 713 16.12 21.46 -32.89
N PRO A 714 16.47 22.58 -32.21
CA PRO A 714 15.48 23.53 -31.71
C PRO A 714 14.74 24.24 -32.85
N PHE A 715 13.46 24.51 -32.66
CA PHE A 715 12.63 25.32 -33.56
C PHE A 715 11.56 26.07 -32.76
N ASN A 716 10.73 26.87 -33.43
CA ASN A 716 9.54 27.46 -32.80
C ASN A 716 8.47 26.37 -32.62
N TYR A 717 8.52 25.65 -31.50
CA TYR A 717 7.72 24.44 -31.26
C TYR A 717 6.23 24.68 -31.45
N THR A 718 5.71 25.77 -30.91
CA THR A 718 4.29 26.14 -30.98
C THR A 718 4.02 27.20 -32.05
N GLY A 719 4.84 27.23 -33.10
CA GLY A 719 4.73 28.17 -34.22
C GLY A 719 3.61 27.81 -35.21
N ALA A 720 3.76 28.25 -36.47
CA ALA A 720 2.89 27.81 -37.56
C ALA A 720 3.01 26.28 -37.77
N PRO A 721 1.93 25.56 -38.13
CA PRO A 721 1.97 24.11 -38.29
C PRO A 721 3.03 23.67 -39.30
N LEU A 722 3.89 22.74 -38.88
CA LEU A 722 4.86 22.11 -39.76
C LEU A 722 4.27 20.81 -40.29
N THR A 723 4.05 20.78 -41.61
CA THR A 723 3.43 19.63 -42.33
C THR A 723 4.40 18.93 -43.28
N ALA A 724 5.63 19.43 -43.42
CA ALA A 724 6.70 18.85 -44.22
C ALA A 724 7.85 18.35 -43.33
N ASN A 725 8.64 17.40 -43.84
CA ASN A 725 9.79 16.80 -43.13
C ASN A 725 9.45 16.15 -41.77
N LEU A 726 8.23 15.62 -41.65
CA LEU A 726 7.68 14.96 -40.45
C LEU A 726 8.30 13.58 -40.10
N GLY A 727 9.44 13.23 -40.68
CA GLY A 727 10.08 11.93 -40.48
C GLY A 727 10.85 11.87 -39.15
N THR A 728 10.61 10.83 -38.36
CA THR A 728 11.23 10.61 -37.05
C THR A 728 12.29 9.52 -37.08
N LYS A 729 13.13 9.44 -36.04
CA LYS A 729 14.13 8.38 -35.89
C LYS A 729 13.58 7.24 -35.04
N LEU A 730 13.49 6.03 -35.59
CA LEU A 730 13.12 4.84 -34.84
C LEU A 730 14.21 4.44 -33.85
N GLY A 731 13.85 4.04 -32.62
CA GLY A 731 14.77 3.32 -31.74
C GLY A 731 14.32 3.14 -30.29
N THR A 732 14.88 2.13 -29.63
CA THR A 732 14.70 1.83 -28.21
C THR A 732 15.80 2.53 -27.40
N ARG A 733 15.59 3.82 -27.11
CA ARG A 733 16.54 4.67 -26.36
C ARG A 733 15.90 5.08 -25.03
N LEU A 734 16.67 4.98 -23.94
CA LEU A 734 16.23 5.25 -22.57
C LEU A 734 17.09 6.34 -21.94
N SER A 735 16.50 7.09 -21.00
CA SER A 735 17.23 8.10 -20.22
C SER A 735 17.81 7.46 -18.96
N LYS A 736 19.13 7.32 -18.89
CA LYS A 736 19.80 6.78 -17.71
C LYS A 736 19.98 7.85 -16.65
N VAL A 737 19.62 7.57 -15.40
CA VAL A 737 19.59 8.51 -14.27
C VAL A 737 20.27 7.87 -13.06
N ALA A 738 21.13 8.64 -12.39
CA ALA A 738 21.80 8.17 -11.17
C ALA A 738 20.81 8.12 -9.99
N PHE A 739 20.95 7.10 -9.14
CA PHE A 739 20.14 6.94 -7.93
C PHE A 739 20.11 8.22 -7.08
N ASN A 740 18.93 8.57 -6.58
CA ASN A 740 18.65 9.71 -5.70
C ASN A 740 18.90 11.11 -6.32
N SER A 741 19.21 11.22 -7.62
CA SER A 741 19.30 12.52 -8.29
C SER A 741 17.91 13.15 -8.49
N THR A 742 17.82 14.47 -8.34
CA THR A 742 16.61 15.23 -8.67
C THR A 742 16.58 15.55 -10.17
N VAL A 743 15.52 15.10 -10.85
CA VAL A 743 15.25 15.40 -12.25
C VAL A 743 14.18 16.47 -12.36
N GLU A 744 14.45 17.53 -13.13
CA GLU A 744 13.43 18.42 -13.67
C GLU A 744 13.22 18.07 -15.15
N LEU A 745 11.99 17.77 -15.54
CA LEU A 745 11.63 17.47 -16.91
C LEU A 745 10.59 18.47 -17.39
N VAL A 746 10.92 19.20 -18.45
CA VAL A 746 9.97 20.00 -19.23
C VAL A 746 9.50 19.17 -20.41
N LEU A 747 8.20 18.91 -20.46
CA LEU A 747 7.50 18.39 -21.63
C LEU A 747 6.97 19.57 -22.43
N GLN A 748 7.29 19.62 -23.72
CA GLN A 748 6.92 20.70 -24.64
C GLN A 748 6.10 20.11 -25.79
N ASP A 749 4.84 20.52 -25.92
CA ASP A 749 4.03 20.22 -27.11
C ASP A 749 4.58 20.96 -28.33
N THR A 750 4.40 20.40 -29.52
CA THR A 750 4.86 20.97 -30.80
C THR A 750 3.75 20.94 -31.84
N ASN A 751 3.74 21.91 -32.75
CA ASN A 751 2.82 21.97 -33.88
C ASN A 751 3.33 21.15 -35.09
N LEU A 752 3.90 19.97 -34.81
CA LEU A 752 4.27 18.97 -35.83
C LEU A 752 3.01 18.16 -36.14
N LEU A 753 2.50 18.25 -37.37
CA LEU A 753 1.17 17.77 -37.80
C LEU A 753 -0.01 18.54 -37.16
N SER A 754 -0.06 18.66 -35.83
CA SER A 754 -1.07 19.41 -35.07
C SER A 754 -0.54 19.76 -33.68
N VAL A 755 -1.30 20.55 -32.91
CA VAL A 755 -1.11 20.74 -31.45
C VAL A 755 -2.22 19.99 -30.71
N GLU A 756 -1.90 19.36 -29.58
CA GLU A 756 -2.84 18.52 -28.83
C GLU A 756 -2.40 18.39 -27.36
N SER A 757 -3.35 18.28 -26.44
CA SER A 757 -3.05 18.08 -25.03
C SER A 757 -2.75 16.61 -24.72
N HIS A 758 -1.50 16.36 -24.33
CA HIS A 758 -0.99 15.02 -24.10
C HIS A 758 -0.84 14.69 -22.60
N PRO A 759 -1.66 13.79 -22.02
CA PRO A 759 -1.44 13.26 -20.69
C PRO A 759 -0.19 12.38 -20.66
N PHE A 760 0.85 12.79 -19.94
CA PHE A 760 2.04 11.97 -19.72
C PHE A 760 1.99 11.29 -18.36
N HIS A 761 2.14 9.97 -18.37
CA HIS A 761 2.28 9.12 -17.19
C HIS A 761 3.75 8.70 -17.01
N LEU A 762 4.21 8.63 -15.76
CA LEU A 762 5.50 8.05 -15.36
C LEU A 762 5.25 6.93 -14.35
N HIS A 763 5.67 5.71 -14.71
CA HIS A 763 5.61 4.54 -13.83
C HIS A 763 6.57 4.66 -12.64
N GLY A 764 6.27 3.96 -11.53
CA GLY A 764 7.15 3.89 -10.35
C GLY A 764 7.29 5.19 -9.55
N TYR A 765 6.62 6.27 -9.98
CA TYR A 765 6.76 7.61 -9.39
C TYR A 765 5.42 8.34 -9.34
N ASN A 766 5.29 9.20 -8.33
CA ASN A 766 4.60 10.46 -8.52
C ASN A 766 5.66 11.57 -8.64
N PHE A 767 5.29 12.68 -9.27
CA PHE A 767 6.12 13.84 -9.52
C PHE A 767 5.35 15.13 -9.18
N PHE A 768 6.07 16.19 -8.84
CA PHE A 768 5.48 17.51 -8.57
C PHE A 768 5.36 18.31 -9.86
N VAL A 769 4.16 18.78 -10.22
CA VAL A 769 3.94 19.67 -11.37
C VAL A 769 4.28 21.10 -10.95
N VAL A 770 5.53 21.51 -11.16
CA VAL A 770 6.04 22.80 -10.66
C VAL A 770 5.63 23.99 -11.53
N GLY A 771 5.29 23.78 -12.79
CA GLY A 771 4.77 24.84 -13.67
C GLY A 771 4.19 24.30 -14.97
N ALA A 772 3.33 25.10 -15.61
CA ALA A 772 2.82 24.85 -16.95
C ALA A 772 2.51 26.19 -17.64
N GLY A 773 2.47 26.18 -18.97
CA GLY A 773 2.17 27.37 -19.77
C GLY A 773 1.75 27.03 -21.19
N VAL A 774 1.34 28.05 -21.93
CA VAL A 774 1.05 27.99 -23.38
C VAL A 774 2.21 28.67 -24.11
N GLY A 775 2.55 28.17 -25.31
CA GLY A 775 3.69 28.60 -26.10
C GLY A 775 4.94 27.74 -25.86
N ASN A 776 6.09 28.26 -26.29
CA ASN A 776 7.39 27.67 -25.99
C ASN A 776 7.82 28.03 -24.55
N PHE A 777 8.33 27.06 -23.80
CA PHE A 777 8.96 27.29 -22.50
C PHE A 777 10.21 28.19 -22.62
N ASP A 778 10.29 29.23 -21.79
CA ASP A 778 11.47 30.08 -21.68
C ASP A 778 12.27 29.74 -20.41
N PRO A 779 13.41 29.03 -20.53
CA PRO A 779 14.22 28.63 -19.37
C PRO A 779 14.81 29.81 -18.58
N SER A 780 14.81 31.03 -19.15
CA SER A 780 15.28 32.24 -18.45
C SER A 780 14.17 32.96 -17.67
N LYS A 781 12.90 32.67 -17.94
CA LYS A 781 11.75 33.38 -17.35
C LYS A 781 10.80 32.47 -16.59
N ASP A 782 10.39 31.34 -17.18
CA ASP A 782 9.31 30.52 -16.64
C ASP A 782 9.65 29.82 -15.30
N PRO A 783 10.89 29.38 -15.03
CA PRO A 783 11.26 28.84 -13.71
C PRO A 783 11.02 29.79 -12.53
N SER A 784 11.04 31.11 -12.75
CA SER A 784 10.71 32.11 -11.71
C SER A 784 9.24 32.09 -11.27
N LYS A 785 8.37 31.49 -12.08
CA LYS A 785 6.93 31.35 -11.81
C LYS A 785 6.57 29.99 -11.20
N PHE A 786 7.55 29.10 -11.03
CA PHE A 786 7.29 27.75 -10.54
C PHE A 786 6.72 27.76 -9.12
N ASN A 787 5.66 26.97 -8.91
CA ASN A 787 5.21 26.65 -7.56
C ASN A 787 6.18 25.63 -6.95
N LEU A 788 7.06 26.10 -6.07
CA LEU A 788 7.99 25.28 -5.30
C LEU A 788 7.55 25.10 -3.84
N VAL A 789 6.31 25.48 -3.50
CA VAL A 789 5.75 25.43 -2.15
C VAL A 789 4.74 24.30 -2.00
N ASP A 790 3.73 24.25 -2.88
CA ASP A 790 2.69 23.22 -2.88
C ASP A 790 2.17 22.82 -4.28
N PRO A 791 3.07 22.62 -5.28
CA PRO A 791 2.69 22.05 -6.57
C PRO A 791 1.97 20.71 -6.38
N PRO A 792 0.97 20.37 -7.20
CA PRO A 792 0.28 19.10 -7.08
C PRO A 792 1.25 17.94 -7.40
N GLU A 793 1.32 16.96 -6.50
CA GLU A 793 1.97 15.67 -6.74
C GLU A 793 1.00 14.78 -7.54
N ARG A 794 1.44 14.30 -8.71
CA ARG A 794 0.64 13.47 -9.63
C ARG A 794 1.46 12.31 -10.20
N ASN A 795 0.81 11.28 -10.70
CA ASN A 795 1.45 10.27 -11.56
C ASN A 795 1.19 10.53 -13.05
N THR A 796 0.18 11.34 -13.38
CA THR A 796 -0.20 11.66 -14.77
C THR A 796 -0.55 13.14 -14.92
N VAL A 797 0.08 13.83 -15.88
CA VAL A 797 -0.15 15.26 -16.13
C VAL A 797 -0.43 15.55 -17.60
N GLY A 798 -1.49 16.32 -17.87
CA GLY A 798 -1.77 16.86 -19.20
C GLY A 798 -0.81 17.99 -19.54
N VAL A 799 -0.02 17.82 -20.58
CA VAL A 799 0.68 18.95 -21.24
C VAL A 799 -0.38 19.77 -21.99
N PRO A 800 -0.47 21.09 -21.82
CA PRO A 800 -1.45 21.91 -22.54
C PRO A 800 -1.22 21.91 -24.05
N THR A 801 -2.31 21.99 -24.80
CA THR A 801 -2.37 22.20 -26.26
C THR A 801 -1.49 23.38 -26.65
N GLY A 802 -0.48 23.16 -27.51
CA GLY A 802 0.47 24.18 -27.93
C GLY A 802 1.20 24.83 -26.73
N GLY A 803 1.55 24.04 -25.72
CA GLY A 803 2.12 24.51 -24.46
C GLY A 803 3.18 23.58 -23.87
N TRP A 804 3.47 23.77 -22.59
CA TRP A 804 4.51 23.04 -21.87
C TRP A 804 4.11 22.73 -20.43
N THR A 805 4.78 21.75 -19.83
CA THR A 805 4.64 21.41 -18.41
C THR A 805 5.99 20.97 -17.84
N ALA A 806 6.39 21.58 -16.72
CA ALA A 806 7.58 21.26 -15.96
C ALA A 806 7.21 20.40 -14.74
N ILE A 807 7.85 19.24 -14.62
CA ILE A 807 7.70 18.33 -13.48
C ILE A 807 9.03 18.12 -12.77
N ARG A 808 8.99 17.86 -11.46
CA ARG A 808 10.16 17.45 -10.66
C ARG A 808 9.91 16.15 -9.92
N PHE A 809 10.86 15.24 -9.98
CA PHE A 809 10.89 14.02 -9.17
C PHE A 809 12.31 13.69 -8.71
N ARG A 810 12.40 12.86 -7.67
CA ARG A 810 13.65 12.30 -7.16
C ARG A 810 13.77 10.87 -7.70
N ALA A 811 14.89 10.52 -8.31
CA ALA A 811 15.13 9.20 -8.87
C ALA A 811 15.57 8.19 -7.79
N ASP A 812 14.78 8.03 -6.72
CA ASP A 812 15.08 7.19 -5.54
C ASP A 812 14.51 5.75 -5.61
N ASN A 813 14.14 5.31 -6.80
CA ASN A 813 13.49 4.03 -7.05
C ASN A 813 14.25 3.28 -8.15
N PRO A 814 15.15 2.34 -7.82
CA PRO A 814 16.01 1.71 -8.81
C PRO A 814 15.20 0.78 -9.72
N GLY A 815 15.53 0.75 -11.01
CA GLY A 815 14.82 -0.08 -11.99
C GLY A 815 14.72 0.54 -13.37
N VAL A 816 13.74 0.06 -14.15
CA VAL A 816 13.39 0.61 -15.46
C VAL A 816 11.93 1.02 -15.45
N TRP A 817 11.68 2.32 -15.60
CA TRP A 817 10.36 2.93 -15.39
C TRP A 817 9.86 3.54 -16.68
N PHE A 818 8.68 3.10 -17.15
CA PHE A 818 8.10 3.58 -18.38
C PHE A 818 7.58 5.02 -18.25
N MET A 819 7.78 5.82 -19.28
CA MET A 819 7.16 7.14 -19.39
C MET A 819 6.50 7.29 -20.76
N HIS A 820 5.20 7.51 -20.79
CA HIS A 820 4.44 7.50 -22.04
C HIS A 820 3.24 8.44 -22.03
N CYS A 821 2.81 8.85 -23.22
CA CYS A 821 1.52 9.51 -23.36
C CYS A 821 0.39 8.49 -23.13
N HIS A 822 -0.53 8.78 -22.23
CA HIS A 822 -1.61 7.89 -21.83
C HIS A 822 -2.80 7.86 -22.83
N LEU A 823 -2.63 8.51 -23.99
CA LEU A 823 -3.46 8.28 -25.17
C LEU A 823 -2.94 7.03 -25.88
N GLU A 824 -3.75 5.98 -25.96
CA GLU A 824 -3.30 4.65 -26.40
C GLU A 824 -2.83 4.64 -27.85
N LEU A 825 -3.44 5.49 -28.69
CA LEU A 825 -3.00 5.79 -30.04
C LEU A 825 -1.54 6.27 -30.07
N HIS A 826 -1.18 7.23 -29.21
CA HIS A 826 0.17 7.79 -29.19
C HIS A 826 1.18 6.85 -28.54
N THR A 827 0.80 6.11 -27.50
CA THR A 827 1.62 5.00 -26.99
C THR A 827 1.88 3.95 -28.08
N SER A 828 0.88 3.63 -28.91
CA SER A 828 1.04 2.70 -30.03
C SER A 828 1.96 3.26 -31.13
N TRP A 829 1.85 4.55 -31.41
CA TRP A 829 2.68 5.29 -32.38
C TRP A 829 4.11 5.61 -31.90
N GLY A 830 4.43 5.31 -30.64
CA GLY A 830 5.80 5.42 -30.09
C GLY A 830 6.08 6.67 -29.24
N LEU A 831 5.05 7.38 -28.76
CA LEU A 831 5.16 8.54 -27.87
C LEU A 831 5.50 8.15 -26.42
N LYS A 832 6.68 7.57 -26.25
CA LYS A 832 7.15 6.98 -25.00
C LYS A 832 8.67 6.87 -24.91
N THR A 833 9.15 6.63 -23.71
CA THR A 833 10.54 6.31 -23.39
C THR A 833 10.55 5.52 -22.07
N ALA A 834 11.72 5.22 -21.53
CA ALA A 834 11.83 4.78 -20.14
C ALA A 834 13.07 5.39 -19.47
N PHE A 835 12.99 5.54 -18.15
CA PHE A 835 14.13 5.88 -17.32
C PHE A 835 14.80 4.60 -16.82
N VAL A 836 16.13 4.52 -16.95
CA VAL A 836 16.95 3.53 -16.22
C VAL A 836 17.49 4.23 -14.99
N VAL A 837 16.93 3.93 -13.82
CA VAL A 837 17.40 4.46 -12.55
C VAL A 837 18.38 3.47 -11.95
N GLU A 838 19.63 3.88 -11.80
CA GLU A 838 20.70 3.03 -11.28
C GLU A 838 20.42 2.57 -9.84
N ASN A 839 21.09 1.48 -9.43
CA ASN A 839 21.18 1.12 -8.01
C ASN A 839 21.98 2.19 -7.24
N GLY A 840 21.58 2.44 -6.00
CA GLY A 840 22.38 3.18 -5.03
C GLY A 840 23.49 2.31 -4.41
N LYS A 841 23.98 2.73 -3.23
CA LYS A 841 25.09 2.04 -2.54
C LYS A 841 24.64 0.87 -1.67
N GLY A 842 23.40 0.93 -1.17
CA GLY A 842 22.86 -0.06 -0.24
C GLY A 842 22.01 -1.14 -0.92
N PRO A 843 21.79 -2.30 -0.25
CA PRO A 843 20.86 -3.32 -0.73
C PRO A 843 19.42 -2.77 -0.80
N ASP A 844 19.05 -1.91 0.14
CA ASP A 844 17.80 -1.13 0.20
C ASP A 844 17.66 -0.08 -0.92
N GLN A 845 18.74 0.20 -1.66
CA GLN A 845 18.80 1.14 -2.79
C GLN A 845 18.96 0.42 -4.13
N SER A 846 18.79 -0.90 -4.15
CA SER A 846 18.96 -1.74 -5.34
C SER A 846 17.66 -2.43 -5.75
N VAL A 847 17.50 -2.70 -7.05
CA VAL A 847 16.40 -3.52 -7.61
C VAL A 847 16.36 -4.88 -6.91
N LEU A 848 15.17 -5.35 -6.56
CA LEU A 848 14.96 -6.71 -6.04
C LEU A 848 15.37 -7.78 -7.08
N PRO A 849 15.75 -9.00 -6.64
CA PRO A 849 15.91 -10.11 -7.57
C PRO A 849 14.58 -10.43 -8.27
N PRO A 850 14.61 -10.91 -9.53
CA PRO A 850 13.40 -11.29 -10.24
C PRO A 850 12.66 -12.44 -9.53
N PRO A 851 11.32 -12.46 -9.56
CA PRO A 851 10.54 -13.55 -9.01
C PRO A 851 10.73 -14.85 -9.81
N LYS A 852 10.54 -16.00 -9.14
CA LYS A 852 10.78 -17.33 -9.73
C LYS A 852 9.84 -17.68 -10.89
N ASP A 853 8.66 -17.06 -10.92
CA ASP A 853 7.60 -17.21 -11.91
C ASP A 853 7.56 -16.08 -12.95
N LEU A 854 8.61 -15.24 -13.03
CA LEU A 854 8.72 -14.19 -14.04
C LEU A 854 8.48 -14.75 -15.46
N PRO A 855 7.51 -14.22 -16.24
CA PRO A 855 7.16 -14.83 -17.52
C PRO A 855 8.34 -14.80 -18.51
N PRO A 856 8.67 -15.93 -19.16
CA PRO A 856 9.79 -15.99 -20.09
C PRO A 856 9.45 -15.27 -21.40
N CYS A 857 10.47 -14.58 -21.92
CA CYS A 857 10.54 -14.20 -23.32
C CYS A 857 10.84 -15.48 -24.13
#